data_AF-A0A9P6HYU6-F1
#
_entry.id   AF-A0A9P6HYU6-F1
#
_cell.length_a   1.000
_cell.length_b   1.000
_cell.length_c   1.000
_cell.angle_alpha   90.00
_cell.angle_beta   90.00
_cell.angle_gamma   90.00
#
_symmetry.space_group_name_H-M   'P 1'
#
loop_
_entity.id
_entity.type
_entity.pdbx_description
1 polymer ?
#
loop_
_entity_poly.entity_id
_entity_poly.type
_entity_poly.pdbx_seq_one_letter_code
_entity_poly.pdbx_strand_id
1 'polypeptide(L)'
;MALKISSDCWSRWEPVIKHISAEYDFPASSEVELNLFLRMFSGNGSTFRTKKNNWKFVIDVTRRGDIIVDIVAITLTARPGEDPRCNGAVITRACDIHPDPDGAEYVGAPQLRWVMVTSGGMSFQHCCDKECSEPDKFHDTPRLRINWETARLKIIQKAYEQEVLALREHNNTHSEQQVANLHQRLEDVSRSLAKSRESKGKWKRVARMREKEYTEVLEANDIMHHNSFHRDKTMQKELAEMEDMMEESTLEEKRQLIEEAQTRSAEEIRTLKQVNEKMREEREAMEKRLRNLKKINGELEKGRESDKQNLQVLSDSNNGLKERIKYLENKSSYSDTNNDGFKDIKDLSYELKTLEKNIEILKLAHKKETSSLKATVNLLNEANSKLDAGKQSIQDNVSNLEVKIKTMEAEAKHSGNTITKLESELQLKNDDNFRMKAALDKAHKGLHEKVLKCADDTAEFKREMREKDEYTRRLQNELQYTQQTVLNLHRNNLAQQAHHPPDAVLFPPQPAGFAQELENQRNISRQAHERANDLQSKLDATVIEMEAKISELHDIKKTLSEQSAAVLDLEKKCVDYVAQIACLRVEKDAAVARATELDKFLKSQTARVNQEIECRKQQARELEEKCAEKVAASIDIQKKCSDNEAYTANLEKKLEELRGTMESVLQGVSIHQGRKRRRTEGPDFQL
;
A
#
# COMPACT_ATOMS: atom_id res chain seq x y z
N MET A 1 16.36 -10.31 18.01
CA MET A 1 15.24 -9.49 17.51
C MET A 1 14.75 -8.64 18.67
N ALA A 2 14.52 -7.34 18.46
CA ALA A 2 14.21 -6.39 19.54
C ALA A 2 12.76 -5.90 19.42
N LEU A 3 11.93 -6.21 20.41
CA LEU A 3 10.55 -5.75 20.47
C LEU A 3 10.49 -4.22 20.50
N LYS A 4 9.57 -3.64 19.73
CA LYS A 4 9.29 -2.19 19.70
C LYS A 4 7.81 -1.92 19.88
N ILE A 5 7.45 -0.94 20.69
CA ILE A 5 6.08 -0.42 20.77
C ILE A 5 5.79 0.49 19.57
N SER A 6 4.56 0.44 19.04
CA SER A 6 4.10 1.39 18.03
C SER A 6 3.94 2.79 18.63
N SER A 7 4.12 3.84 17.82
CA SER A 7 3.92 5.24 18.24
C SER A 7 2.52 5.48 18.79
N ASP A 8 1.53 4.86 18.13
CA ASP A 8 0.12 5.04 18.45
C ASP A 8 -0.22 4.38 19.79
N CYS A 9 0.31 3.17 20.03
CA CYS A 9 0.20 2.51 21.33
C CYS A 9 0.86 3.33 22.44
N TRP A 10 2.08 3.84 22.19
CA TRP A 10 2.77 4.68 23.18
C TRP A 10 1.94 5.93 23.53
N SER A 11 1.43 6.64 22.53
CA SER A 11 0.64 7.87 22.76
C SER A 11 -0.59 7.63 23.65
N ARG A 12 -1.21 6.46 23.55
CA ARG A 12 -2.37 6.05 24.34
C ARG A 12 -1.99 5.73 25.79
N TRP A 13 -0.89 5.00 25.98
CA TRP A 13 -0.49 4.44 27.26
C TRP A 13 0.52 5.29 28.04
N GLU A 14 1.13 6.30 27.42
CA GLU A 14 2.14 7.18 28.02
C GLU A 14 1.69 7.78 29.38
N PRO A 15 0.48 8.35 29.53
CA PRO A 15 0.06 8.94 30.80
C PRO A 15 -0.02 7.90 31.93
N VAL A 16 -0.53 6.71 31.61
CA VAL A 16 -0.64 5.59 32.55
C VAL A 16 0.74 5.09 32.94
N ILE A 17 1.63 4.87 31.96
CA ILE A 17 2.98 4.35 32.19
C ILE A 17 3.80 5.30 33.07
N LYS A 18 3.72 6.61 32.81
CA LYS A 18 4.35 7.62 33.67
C LYS A 18 3.80 7.58 35.10
N HIS A 19 2.48 7.46 35.25
CA HIS A 19 1.84 7.40 36.56
C HIS A 19 2.25 6.13 37.34
N ILE A 20 2.21 4.95 36.72
CA ILE A 20 2.60 3.71 37.39
C ILE A 20 4.11 3.65 37.68
N SER A 21 4.92 4.36 36.90
CA SER A 21 6.35 4.52 37.19
C SER A 21 6.60 5.39 38.41
N ALA A 22 5.79 6.44 38.60
CA ALA A 22 5.94 7.38 39.71
C ALA A 22 5.39 6.83 41.04
N GLU A 23 4.19 6.24 41.01
CA GLU A 23 3.47 5.83 42.22
C GLU A 23 3.68 4.36 42.61
N TYR A 24 3.99 3.49 41.64
CA TYR A 24 4.04 2.03 41.84
C TYR A 24 5.41 1.43 41.49
N ASP A 25 6.43 2.26 41.25
CA ASP A 25 7.79 1.87 40.89
C ASP A 25 7.94 1.06 39.60
N PHE A 26 7.02 1.19 38.64
CA PHE A 26 7.16 0.53 37.34
C PHE A 26 8.51 0.86 36.68
N PRO A 27 9.21 -0.08 36.02
CA PRO A 27 10.60 0.10 35.60
C PRO A 27 10.81 1.00 34.38
N ALA A 28 9.76 1.59 33.81
CA ALA A 28 9.87 2.46 32.64
C ALA A 28 8.96 3.68 32.76
N SER A 29 9.52 4.86 32.50
CA SER A 29 8.82 6.16 32.53
C SER A 29 8.74 6.84 31.16
N SER A 30 9.52 6.34 30.18
CA SER A 30 9.59 6.85 28.81
C SER A 30 9.48 5.74 27.76
N GLU A 31 9.22 6.12 26.50
CA GLU A 31 9.11 5.18 25.39
C GLU A 31 10.40 4.38 25.20
N VAL A 32 11.54 5.06 25.33
CA VAL A 32 12.88 4.46 25.21
C VAL A 32 13.10 3.44 26.32
N GLU A 33 12.76 3.78 27.56
CA GLU A 33 12.87 2.88 28.70
C GLU A 33 11.92 1.69 28.60
N LEU A 34 10.71 1.89 28.10
CA LEU A 34 9.76 0.80 27.89
C LEU A 34 10.26 -0.16 26.80
N ASN A 35 10.76 0.38 25.69
CA ASN A 35 11.37 -0.44 24.64
C ASN A 35 12.61 -1.20 25.16
N LEU A 36 13.46 -0.57 25.97
CA LEU A 36 14.58 -1.24 26.63
C LEU A 36 14.12 -2.35 27.59
N PHE A 37 13.07 -2.07 28.36
CA PHE A 37 12.47 -3.05 29.26
C PHE A 37 11.90 -4.25 28.48
N LEU A 38 11.20 -4.01 27.38
CA LEU A 38 10.63 -5.06 26.53
C LEU A 38 11.71 -5.88 25.81
N ARG A 39 12.87 -5.30 25.50
CA ARG A 39 14.02 -6.02 24.93
C ARG A 39 14.58 -7.10 25.86
N MET A 40 14.35 -7.00 27.16
CA MET A 40 14.78 -8.04 28.11
C MET A 40 13.97 -9.34 27.96
N PHE A 41 12.84 -9.30 27.27
CA PHE A 41 12.00 -10.46 27.01
C PHE A 41 12.25 -10.97 25.58
N SER A 42 12.76 -12.20 25.47
CA SER A 42 12.93 -12.88 24.19
C SER A 42 11.76 -13.82 23.90
N GLY A 43 11.37 -13.92 22.64
CA GLY A 43 10.43 -14.93 22.15
C GLY A 43 9.06 -14.40 21.73
N ASN A 44 8.14 -15.36 21.54
CA ASN A 44 6.85 -15.12 20.92
C ASN A 44 5.69 -14.74 21.88
N GLY A 45 6.03 -14.33 23.10
CA GLY A 45 5.05 -14.02 24.14
C GLY A 45 4.23 -12.76 23.86
N SER A 46 2.96 -12.79 24.27
CA SER A 46 2.04 -11.65 24.31
C SER A 46 1.82 -11.11 25.73
N THR A 47 2.50 -11.67 26.73
CA THR A 47 2.37 -11.29 28.13
C THR A 47 3.74 -11.13 28.76
N PHE A 48 4.04 -9.94 29.27
CA PHE A 48 5.30 -9.61 29.93
C PHE A 48 5.08 -9.43 31.42
N ARG A 49 5.99 -9.98 32.23
CA ARG A 49 5.85 -9.98 33.68
C ARG A 49 7.10 -9.37 34.30
N THR A 50 6.92 -8.40 35.18
CA THR A 50 8.01 -7.86 35.99
C THR A 50 7.60 -7.70 37.43
N LYS A 51 8.59 -7.68 38.31
CA LYS A 51 8.43 -7.50 39.74
C LYS A 51 9.43 -6.45 40.18
N LYS A 52 8.96 -5.40 40.83
CA LYS A 52 9.82 -4.35 41.39
C LYS A 52 9.20 -3.87 42.69
N ASN A 53 10.04 -3.81 43.73
CA ASN A 53 9.61 -3.47 45.09
C ASN A 53 8.36 -4.27 45.48
N ASN A 54 7.31 -3.60 45.95
CA ASN A 54 6.10 -4.22 46.48
C ASN A 54 5.07 -4.59 45.40
N TRP A 55 5.37 -4.36 44.13
CA TRP A 55 4.43 -4.53 43.03
C TRP A 55 4.86 -5.58 42.02
N LYS A 56 3.89 -6.36 41.57
CA LYS A 56 3.98 -7.24 40.40
C LYS A 56 3.19 -6.61 39.27
N PHE A 57 3.83 -6.52 38.12
CA PHE A 57 3.24 -6.00 36.90
C PHE A 57 3.09 -7.10 35.87
N VAL A 58 1.96 -7.12 35.18
CA VAL A 58 1.72 -7.97 34.01
C VAL A 58 1.20 -7.09 32.88
N ILE A 59 1.87 -7.12 31.73
CA ILE A 59 1.51 -6.35 30.54
C ILE A 59 1.09 -7.33 29.48
N ASP A 60 -0.18 -7.30 29.09
CA ASP A 60 -0.72 -8.12 28.01
C ASP A 60 -0.82 -7.25 26.75
N VAL A 61 -0.36 -7.77 25.62
CA VAL A 61 -0.19 -6.99 24.39
C VAL A 61 -0.70 -7.73 23.15
N THR A 62 -1.05 -6.97 22.11
CA THR A 62 -1.19 -7.45 20.73
C THR A 62 0.08 -7.12 19.94
N ARG A 63 0.53 -8.04 19.09
CA ARG A 63 1.80 -7.88 18.35
C ARG A 63 1.71 -8.40 16.93
N ARG A 64 2.48 -7.78 16.04
CA ARG A 64 2.65 -8.16 14.64
C ARG A 64 4.15 -8.30 14.35
N GLY A 65 4.65 -9.52 14.42
CA GLY A 65 6.09 -9.78 14.41
C GLY A 65 6.77 -9.17 15.64
N ASP A 66 7.78 -8.32 15.41
CA ASP A 66 8.57 -7.65 16.45
C ASP A 66 7.95 -6.33 16.94
N ILE A 67 6.78 -5.95 16.41
CA ILE A 67 6.11 -4.69 16.77
C ILE A 67 4.91 -5.00 17.66
N ILE A 68 4.87 -4.39 18.84
CA ILE A 68 3.70 -4.34 19.70
C ILE A 68 2.73 -3.32 19.10
N VAL A 69 1.61 -3.82 18.61
CA VAL A 69 0.57 -3.04 17.95
C VAL A 69 -0.21 -2.25 18.98
N ASP A 70 -0.62 -2.91 20.08
CA ASP A 70 -1.23 -2.25 21.24
C ASP A 70 -1.00 -3.01 22.56
N ILE A 71 -1.18 -2.34 23.69
CA ILE A 71 -1.26 -2.93 25.04
C ILE A 71 -2.74 -3.16 25.35
N VAL A 72 -3.10 -4.40 25.65
CA VAL A 72 -4.47 -4.84 25.99
C VAL A 72 -4.79 -4.50 27.45
N ALA A 73 -3.84 -4.79 28.34
CA ALA A 73 -4.00 -4.52 29.76
C ALA A 73 -2.66 -4.39 30.48
N ILE A 74 -2.65 -3.55 31.51
CA ILE A 74 -1.59 -3.52 32.53
C ILE A 74 -2.22 -3.92 33.86
N THR A 75 -1.81 -5.07 34.39
CA THR A 75 -2.20 -5.54 35.72
C THR A 75 -1.14 -5.12 36.74
N LEU A 76 -1.59 -4.52 37.84
CA LEU A 76 -0.78 -4.24 39.03
C LEU A 76 -1.30 -5.10 40.18
N THR A 77 -0.41 -5.76 40.90
CA THR A 77 -0.76 -6.57 42.08
C THR A 77 0.25 -6.36 43.19
N ALA A 78 -0.22 -5.98 44.38
CA ALA A 78 0.62 -5.86 45.57
C ALA A 78 1.15 -7.23 46.02
N ARG A 79 2.30 -7.25 46.72
CA ARG A 79 2.89 -8.49 47.24
C ARG A 79 2.01 -9.12 48.34
N PRO A 80 2.01 -10.46 48.45
CA PRO A 80 1.35 -11.15 49.56
C PRO A 80 2.03 -10.76 50.89
N GLY A 81 1.26 -10.22 51.84
CA GLY A 81 1.73 -9.92 53.21
C GLY A 81 1.56 -8.47 53.68
N GLU A 82 1.27 -7.52 52.79
CA GLU A 82 1.10 -6.10 53.16
C GLU A 82 -0.37 -5.69 53.40
N ASP A 83 -1.35 -6.46 52.93
CA ASP A 83 -2.79 -6.18 53.14
C ASP A 83 -3.62 -7.48 53.11
N PRO A 84 -4.44 -7.80 54.15
CA PRO A 84 -5.30 -8.98 54.19
C PRO A 84 -6.44 -9.00 53.16
N ARG A 85 -6.59 -7.97 52.29
CA ARG A 85 -7.63 -7.91 51.23
C ARG A 85 -7.12 -7.79 49.79
N CYS A 86 -5.80 -7.83 49.53
CA CYS A 86 -5.14 -7.76 48.20
C CYS A 86 -5.90 -6.95 47.12
N ASN A 87 -5.72 -5.63 47.13
CA ASN A 87 -6.26 -4.71 46.12
C ASN A 87 -5.21 -4.44 45.03
N GLY A 88 -5.31 -5.16 43.92
CA GLY A 88 -4.64 -4.80 42.67
C GLY A 88 -5.59 -4.09 41.70
N ALA A 89 -5.07 -3.69 40.56
CA ALA A 89 -5.86 -3.08 39.49
C ALA A 89 -5.52 -3.70 38.15
N VAL A 90 -6.51 -3.81 37.27
CA VAL A 90 -6.33 -4.08 35.85
C VAL A 90 -6.68 -2.81 35.10
N ILE A 91 -5.69 -2.19 34.49
CA ILE A 91 -5.86 -1.03 33.62
C ILE A 91 -6.06 -1.56 32.22
N THR A 92 -7.16 -1.17 31.59
CA THR A 92 -7.53 -1.63 30.25
C THR A 92 -8.33 -0.58 29.51
N ARG A 93 -8.78 -0.86 28.29
CA ARG A 93 -9.62 0.06 27.51
C ARG A 93 -11.02 0.21 28.12
N ALA A 94 -11.59 1.40 28.01
CA ALA A 94 -12.99 1.66 28.38
C ALA A 94 -13.96 1.08 27.33
N CYS A 95 -15.17 0.64 27.72
CA CYS A 95 -16.20 0.25 26.72
C CYS A 95 -16.66 1.53 26.00
N ASP A 96 -16.62 1.51 24.66
CA ASP A 96 -17.04 2.65 23.83
C ASP A 96 -18.57 2.94 23.93
N ILE A 97 -19.34 2.01 24.51
CA ILE A 97 -20.81 2.05 24.60
C ILE A 97 -21.29 2.77 25.88
N HIS A 98 -20.55 2.65 26.99
CA HIS A 98 -20.96 3.23 28.28
C HIS A 98 -19.79 4.00 28.91
N PRO A 99 -19.80 5.34 28.86
CA PRO A 99 -18.80 6.15 29.57
C PRO A 99 -18.93 5.94 31.08
N ASP A 100 -17.77 5.81 31.76
CA ASP A 100 -17.69 5.42 33.16
C ASP A 100 -18.32 6.47 34.09
N PRO A 101 -19.40 6.17 34.82
CA PRO A 101 -20.10 7.16 35.64
C PRO A 101 -19.32 7.58 36.89
N ASP A 102 -18.35 6.78 37.34
CA ASP A 102 -17.58 7.01 38.58
C ASP A 102 -16.08 7.34 38.31
N GLY A 103 -15.66 7.48 37.05
CA GLY A 103 -14.26 7.43 36.61
C GLY A 103 -13.41 8.69 36.77
N ALA A 104 -13.84 9.70 37.54
CA ALA A 104 -13.17 11.01 37.59
C ALA A 104 -11.85 11.05 38.41
N GLU A 105 -11.50 10.00 39.16
CA GLU A 105 -10.37 10.02 40.10
C GLU A 105 -9.07 9.37 39.61
N TYR A 106 -9.05 8.64 38.48
CA TYR A 106 -7.87 7.86 38.07
C TYR A 106 -7.14 8.41 36.85
N VAL A 107 -5.80 8.32 36.87
CA VAL A 107 -4.90 8.90 35.86
C VAL A 107 -4.86 8.04 34.60
N GLY A 108 -5.11 8.64 33.43
CA GLY A 108 -5.02 7.97 32.13
C GLY A 108 -5.64 8.77 30.99
N ALA A 109 -5.46 8.29 29.75
CA ALA A 109 -6.22 8.78 28.60
C ALA A 109 -7.72 8.46 28.79
N PRO A 110 -8.67 9.27 28.26
CA PRO A 110 -10.11 9.06 28.42
C PRO A 110 -10.61 7.71 27.87
N GLN A 111 -9.77 7.02 27.11
CA GLN A 111 -10.03 5.71 26.51
C GLN A 111 -9.61 4.54 27.41
N LEU A 112 -9.01 4.79 28.58
CA LEU A 112 -8.51 3.77 29.50
C LEU A 112 -9.29 3.82 30.82
N ARG A 113 -9.47 2.65 31.44
CA ARG A 113 -10.21 2.44 32.67
C ARG A 113 -9.38 1.64 33.67
N TRP A 114 -9.44 2.05 34.93
CA TRP A 114 -8.89 1.30 36.06
C TRP A 114 -9.97 0.39 36.65
N VAL A 115 -9.77 -0.91 36.56
CA VAL A 115 -10.67 -1.90 37.17
C VAL A 115 -10.02 -2.43 38.44
N MET A 116 -10.51 -1.97 39.59
CA MET A 116 -10.11 -2.51 40.88
C MET A 116 -10.64 -3.93 41.01
N VAL A 117 -9.72 -4.88 41.21
CA VAL A 117 -10.08 -6.26 41.52
C VAL A 117 -9.83 -6.43 43.03
N THR A 118 -10.60 -7.28 43.70
CA THR A 118 -10.43 -7.59 45.14
C THR A 118 -10.21 -9.09 45.34
N SER A 119 -9.47 -9.46 46.39
CA SER A 119 -9.22 -10.88 46.76
C SER A 119 -10.48 -11.74 46.92
N GLY A 120 -11.63 -11.12 47.24
CA GLY A 120 -12.92 -11.76 47.42
C GLY A 120 -13.63 -12.15 46.11
N GLY A 121 -13.10 -11.76 44.95
CA GLY A 121 -13.63 -12.26 43.69
C GLY A 121 -15.00 -11.73 43.32
N MET A 122 -15.29 -10.46 43.61
CA MET A 122 -16.52 -9.85 43.10
C MET A 122 -16.51 -9.99 41.58
N SER A 123 -17.59 -10.57 41.05
CA SER A 123 -17.74 -10.85 39.63
C SER A 123 -17.58 -9.54 38.87
N PHE A 124 -16.48 -9.41 38.11
CA PHE A 124 -16.37 -8.38 37.10
C PHE A 124 -17.57 -8.53 36.16
N GLN A 125 -18.42 -7.51 36.14
CA GLN A 125 -19.53 -7.39 35.22
C GLN A 125 -19.20 -6.20 34.33
N HIS A 126 -18.91 -6.50 33.08
CA HIS A 126 -18.64 -5.48 32.08
C HIS A 126 -19.96 -4.72 31.83
N CYS A 127 -19.91 -3.41 31.61
CA CYS A 127 -21.12 -2.60 31.43
C CYS A 127 -21.99 -3.09 30.25
N CYS A 128 -21.33 -3.68 29.25
CA CYS A 128 -21.93 -4.21 28.04
C CYS A 128 -22.48 -5.67 28.23
N ASP A 129 -22.28 -6.32 29.39
CA ASP A 129 -22.83 -7.65 29.72
C ASP A 129 -24.36 -7.67 29.89
N LYS A 130 -25.00 -6.51 30.08
CA LYS A 130 -26.48 -6.39 30.13
C LYS A 130 -27.13 -6.45 28.75
N GLU A 131 -26.37 -6.20 27.68
CA GLU A 131 -26.87 -6.07 26.30
C GLU A 131 -26.55 -7.30 25.43
N CYS A 132 -25.60 -8.15 25.84
CA CYS A 132 -25.32 -9.41 25.17
C CYS A 132 -26.47 -10.42 25.36
N SER A 133 -27.23 -10.63 24.29
CA SER A 133 -28.36 -11.56 24.21
C SER A 133 -27.90 -12.95 23.71
N GLU A 134 -27.07 -13.66 24.47
CA GLU A 134 -26.68 -15.04 24.15
C GLU A 134 -26.77 -15.96 25.38
N PRO A 135 -26.92 -17.29 25.20
CA PRO A 135 -27.68 -18.19 26.08
C PRO A 135 -26.96 -18.62 27.37
N ASP A 136 -25.92 -17.92 27.80
CA ASP A 136 -25.20 -18.17 29.06
C ASP A 136 -25.84 -17.45 30.26
N LYS A 137 -27.16 -17.27 30.22
CA LYS A 137 -27.95 -17.00 31.44
C LYS A 137 -28.08 -18.30 32.23
N PHE A 138 -26.97 -18.76 32.81
CA PHE A 138 -27.05 -19.69 33.93
C PHE A 138 -27.72 -18.95 35.10
N HIS A 139 -29.00 -19.29 35.28
CA HIS A 139 -29.81 -18.95 36.43
C HIS A 139 -29.04 -19.17 37.74
N ASP A 140 -29.07 -18.16 38.60
CA ASP A 140 -29.16 -18.26 40.06
C ASP A 140 -28.54 -19.50 40.72
N THR A 141 -27.25 -19.74 40.46
CA THR A 141 -26.44 -20.64 41.29
C THR A 141 -25.55 -19.82 42.23
N PRO A 142 -25.35 -20.25 43.49
CA PRO A 142 -24.70 -19.43 44.50
C PRO A 142 -23.30 -19.03 44.06
N ARG A 143 -23.08 -17.71 43.96
CA ARG A 143 -21.82 -17.01 43.65
C ARG A 143 -20.57 -17.85 43.90
N LEU A 144 -20.09 -18.54 42.86
CA LEU A 144 -18.74 -19.09 42.82
C LEU A 144 -17.78 -17.92 43.08
N ARG A 145 -17.09 -17.93 44.23
CA ARG A 145 -16.01 -16.97 44.50
C ARG A 145 -14.97 -17.12 43.40
N ILE A 146 -14.97 -16.17 42.47
CA ILE A 146 -14.02 -16.15 41.35
C ILE A 146 -12.68 -15.75 41.94
N ASN A 147 -11.63 -16.57 41.78
CA ASN A 147 -10.33 -16.18 42.29
C ASN A 147 -9.82 -14.92 41.54
N TRP A 148 -8.88 -14.18 42.16
CA TRP A 148 -8.27 -12.97 41.59
C TRP A 148 -7.86 -13.11 40.12
N GLU A 149 -7.19 -14.22 39.81
CA GLU A 149 -6.64 -14.47 38.48
C GLU A 149 -7.76 -14.70 37.45
N THR A 150 -8.84 -15.38 37.82
CA THR A 150 -10.00 -15.57 36.95
C THR A 150 -10.73 -14.25 36.69
N ALA A 151 -10.82 -13.37 37.69
CA ALA A 151 -11.39 -12.03 37.50
C ALA A 151 -10.52 -11.19 36.55
N ARG A 152 -9.19 -11.18 36.77
CA ARG A 152 -8.21 -10.55 35.88
C ARG A 152 -8.33 -11.06 34.44
N LEU A 153 -8.36 -12.37 34.24
CA LEU A 153 -8.44 -12.98 32.91
C LEU A 153 -9.75 -12.65 32.19
N LYS A 154 -10.88 -12.57 32.90
CA LYS A 154 -12.16 -12.12 32.32
C LYS A 154 -12.09 -10.67 31.83
N ILE A 155 -11.46 -9.78 32.61
CA ILE A 155 -11.25 -8.39 32.20
C ILE A 155 -10.38 -8.33 30.93
N ILE A 156 -9.26 -9.06 30.92
CA ILE A 156 -8.34 -9.10 29.77
C ILE A 156 -9.03 -9.69 28.53
N GLN A 157 -9.83 -10.74 28.69
CA GLN A 157 -10.56 -11.33 27.57
C GLN A 157 -11.52 -10.32 26.94
N LYS A 158 -12.29 -9.60 27.74
CA LYS A 158 -13.20 -8.55 27.24
C LYS A 158 -12.47 -7.38 26.59
N ALA A 159 -11.36 -6.96 27.18
CA ALA A 159 -10.48 -5.96 26.60
C ALA A 159 -9.90 -6.41 25.25
N TYR A 160 -9.50 -7.68 25.15
CA TYR A 160 -9.00 -8.26 23.91
C TYR A 160 -10.08 -8.31 22.83
N GLU A 161 -11.30 -8.71 23.18
CA GLU A 161 -12.47 -8.68 22.28
C GLU A 161 -12.70 -7.26 21.73
N GLN A 162 -12.66 -6.24 22.60
CA GLN A 162 -12.79 -4.84 22.20
C GLN A 162 -11.64 -4.36 21.31
N GLU A 163 -10.39 -4.70 21.64
CA GLU A 163 -9.25 -4.25 20.84
C GLU A 163 -9.23 -4.93 19.47
N VAL A 164 -9.63 -6.20 19.38
CA VAL A 164 -9.79 -6.88 18.08
C VAL A 164 -10.91 -6.26 17.26
N LEU A 165 -12.04 -5.89 17.88
CA LEU A 165 -13.14 -5.20 17.19
C LEU A 165 -12.71 -3.81 16.71
N ALA A 166 -12.06 -3.01 17.56
CA ALA A 166 -11.57 -1.68 17.19
C ALA A 166 -10.51 -1.73 16.08
N LEU A 167 -9.59 -2.71 16.12
CA LEU A 167 -8.62 -2.94 15.05
C LEU A 167 -9.30 -3.37 13.74
N ARG A 168 -10.40 -4.12 13.80
CA ARG A 168 -11.20 -4.47 12.61
C ARG A 168 -11.93 -3.25 12.05
N GLU A 169 -12.54 -2.42 12.90
CA GLU A 169 -13.21 -1.19 12.47
C GLU A 169 -12.22 -0.18 11.87
N HIS A 170 -11.03 -0.04 12.43
CA HIS A 170 -10.00 0.84 11.86
C HIS A 170 -9.51 0.35 10.48
N ASN A 171 -9.35 -0.97 10.31
CA ASN A 171 -9.03 -1.55 9.01
C ASN A 171 -10.19 -1.44 8.01
N ASN A 172 -11.44 -1.59 8.48
CA ASN A 172 -12.63 -1.47 7.65
C ASN A 172 -12.85 -0.03 7.20
N THR A 173 -12.72 0.97 8.07
CA THR A 173 -12.81 2.39 7.70
C THR A 173 -11.73 2.81 6.73
N HIS A 174 -10.50 2.30 6.89
CA HIS A 174 -9.42 2.52 5.91
C HIS A 174 -9.72 1.84 4.57
N SER A 175 -10.27 0.62 4.59
CA SER A 175 -10.73 -0.10 3.40
C SER A 175 -11.91 0.60 2.73
N GLU A 176 -12.87 1.15 3.48
CA GLU A 176 -14.05 1.86 2.98
C GLU A 176 -13.66 3.19 2.34
N GLN A 177 -12.71 3.93 2.92
CA GLN A 177 -12.14 5.13 2.29
C GLN A 177 -11.38 4.82 1.01
N GLN A 178 -10.66 3.70 0.96
CA GLN A 178 -10.02 3.22 -0.27
C GLN A 178 -11.06 2.80 -1.32
N VAL A 179 -12.12 2.08 -0.91
CA VAL A 179 -13.21 1.64 -1.77
C VAL A 179 -14.05 2.83 -2.26
N ALA A 180 -14.27 3.87 -1.45
CA ALA A 180 -14.94 5.10 -1.86
C ALA A 180 -14.11 5.89 -2.89
N ASN A 181 -12.80 6.03 -2.65
CA ASN A 181 -11.88 6.61 -3.63
C ASN A 181 -11.83 5.80 -4.94
N LEU A 182 -11.84 4.46 -4.85
CA LEU A 182 -11.90 3.60 -6.02
C LEU A 182 -13.23 3.72 -6.75
N HIS A 183 -14.37 3.78 -6.05
CA HIS A 183 -15.68 4.01 -6.67
C HIS A 183 -15.76 5.35 -7.38
N GLN A 184 -15.24 6.41 -6.79
CA GLN A 184 -15.23 7.73 -7.43
C GLN A 184 -14.35 7.75 -8.68
N ARG A 185 -13.16 7.12 -8.62
CA ARG A 185 -12.30 6.93 -9.81
C ARG A 185 -12.97 6.05 -10.87
N LEU A 186 -13.74 5.04 -10.46
CA LEU A 186 -14.44 4.11 -11.37
C LEU A 186 -15.68 4.76 -12.01
N GLU A 187 -16.36 5.67 -11.31
CA GLU A 187 -17.41 6.53 -11.88
C GLU A 187 -16.84 7.53 -12.89
N ASP A 188 -15.68 8.11 -12.61
CA ASP A 188 -15.01 9.03 -13.53
C ASP A 188 -14.51 8.29 -14.77
N VAL A 189 -13.95 7.08 -14.61
CA VAL A 189 -13.61 6.17 -15.72
C VAL A 189 -14.86 5.74 -16.48
N SER A 190 -15.97 5.44 -15.81
CA SER A 190 -17.23 5.05 -16.46
C SER A 190 -17.83 6.18 -17.28
N ARG A 191 -17.78 7.42 -16.79
CA ARG A 191 -18.17 8.63 -17.53
C ARG A 191 -17.24 8.88 -18.73
N SER A 192 -15.95 8.60 -18.60
CA SER A 192 -15.00 8.67 -19.72
C SER A 192 -15.25 7.58 -20.76
N LEU A 193 -15.50 6.35 -20.32
CA LEU A 193 -15.78 5.19 -21.17
C LEU A 193 -17.11 5.34 -21.92
N ALA A 194 -18.13 5.97 -21.31
CA ALA A 194 -19.39 6.30 -21.97
C ALA A 194 -19.16 7.24 -23.16
N LYS A 195 -18.32 8.27 -22.99
CA LYS A 195 -17.92 9.20 -24.07
C LYS A 195 -17.08 8.50 -25.15
N SER A 196 -16.22 7.55 -24.76
CA SER A 196 -15.42 6.75 -25.68
C SER A 196 -16.24 5.71 -26.46
N ARG A 197 -17.29 5.14 -25.87
CA ARG A 197 -18.23 4.25 -26.58
C ARG A 197 -19.02 5.01 -27.65
N GLU A 198 -19.37 6.26 -27.37
CA GLU A 198 -20.04 7.16 -28.32
C GLU A 198 -19.15 7.49 -29.53
N SER A 199 -17.84 7.66 -29.31
CA SER A 199 -16.86 7.86 -30.39
C SER A 199 -16.56 6.56 -31.15
N LYS A 200 -16.42 5.42 -30.48
CA LYS A 200 -16.21 4.09 -31.10
C LYS A 200 -17.40 3.65 -31.97
N GLY A 201 -18.63 4.04 -31.60
CA GLY A 201 -19.83 3.85 -32.43
C GLY A 201 -19.83 4.65 -33.75
N LYS A 202 -19.08 5.75 -33.83
CA LYS A 202 -18.84 6.49 -35.08
C LYS A 202 -17.80 5.78 -35.95
N TRP A 203 -16.72 5.25 -35.36
CA TRP A 203 -15.69 4.50 -36.09
C TRP A 203 -16.17 3.15 -36.62
N LYS A 204 -17.01 2.41 -35.88
CA LYS A 204 -17.63 1.17 -36.38
C LYS A 204 -18.52 1.38 -37.62
N ARG A 205 -19.12 2.57 -37.78
CA ARG A 205 -19.87 2.93 -39.00
C ARG A 205 -18.95 3.20 -40.19
N VAL A 206 -17.75 3.74 -39.96
CA VAL A 206 -16.73 3.99 -40.99
C VAL A 206 -16.03 2.68 -41.41
N ALA A 207 -15.77 1.77 -40.47
CA ALA A 207 -15.17 0.46 -40.75
C ALA A 207 -16.08 -0.42 -41.62
N ARG A 208 -17.39 -0.47 -41.34
CA ARG A 208 -18.38 -1.22 -42.16
C ARG A 208 -18.51 -0.70 -43.60
N MET A 209 -18.17 0.56 -43.85
CA MET A 209 -18.15 1.13 -45.20
C MET A 209 -16.92 0.67 -45.98
N ARG A 210 -15.76 0.51 -45.33
CA ARG A 210 -14.51 0.02 -45.95
C ARG A 210 -14.47 -1.50 -46.12
N GLU A 211 -15.11 -2.25 -45.21
CA GLU A 211 -15.15 -3.71 -45.27
C GLU A 211 -16.01 -4.19 -46.45
N LYS A 212 -17.09 -3.46 -46.80
CA LYS A 212 -17.86 -3.67 -48.03
C LYS A 212 -17.05 -3.46 -49.31
N GLU A 213 -16.12 -2.50 -49.33
CA GLU A 213 -15.21 -2.28 -50.47
C GLU A 213 -14.15 -3.38 -50.63
N TYR A 214 -13.83 -4.12 -49.56
CA TYR A 214 -12.78 -5.15 -49.56
C TYR A 214 -13.32 -6.55 -49.86
N THR A 215 -14.55 -6.86 -49.45
CA THR A 215 -15.20 -8.15 -49.75
C THR A 215 -15.55 -8.33 -51.23
N GLU A 216 -15.75 -7.25 -51.99
CA GLU A 216 -15.97 -7.33 -53.45
C GLU A 216 -14.70 -7.72 -54.24
N VAL A 217 -13.51 -7.71 -53.61
CA VAL A 217 -12.23 -8.04 -54.25
C VAL A 217 -11.75 -9.48 -53.93
N LEU A 218 -12.27 -10.10 -52.86
CA LEU A 218 -11.78 -11.40 -52.35
C LEU A 218 -12.65 -12.62 -52.71
N GLU A 219 -13.84 -12.43 -53.28
CA GLU A 219 -14.69 -13.53 -53.80
C GLU A 219 -14.15 -14.18 -55.11
N ALA A 220 -12.90 -13.88 -55.51
CA ALA A 220 -12.29 -14.35 -56.75
C ALA A 220 -11.32 -15.54 -56.61
N ASN A 221 -11.13 -16.13 -55.42
CA ASN A 221 -10.09 -17.16 -55.26
C ASN A 221 -10.50 -18.31 -54.35
N ASP A 222 -11.48 -19.07 -54.83
CA ASP A 222 -11.95 -20.31 -54.24
C ASP A 222 -11.23 -21.53 -54.87
N ILE A 223 -11.22 -22.63 -54.10
CA ILE A 223 -11.04 -24.05 -54.47
C ILE A 223 -9.59 -24.63 -54.62
N MET A 224 -9.16 -25.48 -53.66
CA MET A 224 -9.03 -26.95 -53.82
C MET A 224 -8.16 -27.66 -52.74
N HIS A 225 -8.74 -28.72 -52.16
CA HIS A 225 -8.09 -29.79 -51.39
C HIS A 225 -7.34 -30.79 -52.28
N HIS A 226 -6.18 -31.38 -51.85
CA HIS A 226 -5.99 -32.83 -51.57
C HIS A 226 -4.52 -33.31 -51.37
N ASN A 227 -4.35 -34.26 -50.42
CA ASN A 227 -3.36 -35.37 -50.36
C ASN A 227 -1.99 -35.25 -49.62
N SER A 228 -2.08 -35.36 -48.30
CA SER A 228 -1.63 -36.50 -47.43
C SER A 228 -0.21 -37.12 -47.50
N PHE A 229 0.70 -36.72 -48.38
CA PHE A 229 2.16 -36.96 -48.18
C PHE A 229 2.91 -35.67 -47.87
N HIS A 230 2.22 -34.53 -48.05
CA HIS A 230 2.63 -33.25 -47.52
C HIS A 230 2.41 -33.12 -46.01
N ARG A 231 1.61 -33.99 -45.36
CA ARG A 231 1.12 -33.77 -43.98
C ARG A 231 2.18 -33.57 -42.92
N ASP A 232 3.35 -34.21 -42.99
CA ASP A 232 4.40 -34.01 -41.97
C ASP A 232 5.26 -32.78 -42.26
N LYS A 233 5.53 -32.49 -43.53
CA LYS A 233 6.25 -31.28 -43.94
C LYS A 233 5.35 -30.05 -43.87
N THR A 234 4.04 -30.24 -44.04
CA THR A 234 3.00 -29.25 -43.92
C THR A 234 2.59 -29.10 -42.46
N MET A 235 2.60 -30.12 -41.59
CA MET A 235 2.51 -29.90 -40.13
C MET A 235 3.73 -29.17 -39.58
N GLN A 236 4.95 -29.44 -40.04
CA GLN A 236 6.12 -28.64 -39.63
C GLN A 236 6.05 -27.21 -40.16
N LYS A 237 5.55 -27.02 -41.38
CA LYS A 237 5.31 -25.69 -41.95
C LYS A 237 4.14 -24.98 -41.27
N GLU A 238 3.08 -25.68 -40.91
CA GLU A 238 1.91 -25.18 -40.18
C GLU A 238 2.27 -24.88 -38.72
N LEU A 239 3.18 -25.63 -38.10
CA LEU A 239 3.73 -25.32 -36.78
C LEU A 239 4.63 -24.09 -36.83
N ALA A 240 5.50 -23.96 -37.84
CA ALA A 240 6.30 -22.76 -38.04
C ALA A 240 5.43 -21.55 -38.40
N GLU A 241 4.42 -21.71 -39.25
CA GLU A 241 3.44 -20.68 -39.60
C GLU A 241 2.56 -20.33 -38.39
N MET A 242 2.26 -21.28 -37.49
CA MET A 242 1.52 -21.02 -36.24
C MET A 242 2.41 -20.35 -35.19
N GLU A 243 3.70 -20.68 -35.11
CA GLU A 243 4.68 -19.97 -34.29
C GLU A 243 4.86 -18.53 -34.79
N ASP A 244 5.03 -18.33 -36.10
CA ASP A 244 5.11 -17.00 -36.72
C ASP A 244 3.80 -16.23 -36.51
N MET A 245 2.63 -16.87 -36.62
CA MET A 245 1.32 -16.24 -36.42
C MET A 245 1.06 -15.93 -34.94
N MET A 246 1.53 -16.76 -34.00
CA MET A 246 1.50 -16.45 -32.57
C MET A 246 2.46 -15.31 -32.24
N GLU A 247 3.66 -15.30 -32.81
CA GLU A 247 4.63 -14.22 -32.62
C GLU A 247 4.08 -12.91 -33.21
N GLU A 248 3.49 -12.95 -34.41
CA GLU A 248 2.80 -11.83 -35.05
C GLU A 248 1.57 -11.38 -34.23
N SER A 249 0.79 -12.30 -33.67
CA SER A 249 -0.33 -11.98 -32.76
C SER A 249 0.17 -11.31 -31.48
N THR A 250 1.29 -11.76 -30.90
CA THR A 250 1.85 -11.11 -29.70
C THR A 250 2.47 -9.75 -30.02
N LEU A 251 3.05 -9.57 -31.21
CA LEU A 251 3.55 -8.29 -31.68
C LEU A 251 2.41 -7.32 -31.98
N GLU A 252 1.30 -7.81 -32.52
CA GLU A 252 0.08 -7.03 -32.77
C GLU A 252 -0.61 -6.64 -31.46
N GLU A 253 -0.67 -7.55 -30.47
CA GLU A 253 -1.13 -7.22 -29.12
C GLU A 253 -0.24 -6.15 -28.47
N LYS A 254 1.09 -6.25 -28.61
CA LYS A 254 2.03 -5.22 -28.11
C LYS A 254 1.84 -3.89 -28.85
N ARG A 255 1.60 -3.89 -30.16
CA ARG A 255 1.31 -2.68 -30.95
C ARG A 255 -0.01 -2.04 -30.50
N GLN A 256 -1.05 -2.84 -30.29
CA GLN A 256 -2.34 -2.37 -29.78
C GLN A 256 -2.21 -1.77 -28.38
N LEU A 257 -1.42 -2.39 -27.48
CA LEU A 257 -1.16 -1.84 -26.16
C LEU A 257 -0.40 -0.51 -26.20
N ILE A 258 0.54 -0.35 -27.14
CA ILE A 258 1.26 0.91 -27.35
C ILE A 258 0.32 1.98 -27.91
N GLU A 259 -0.54 1.64 -28.88
CA GLU A 259 -1.52 2.57 -29.46
C GLU A 259 -2.59 2.97 -28.42
N GLU A 260 -3.04 2.03 -27.59
CA GLU A 260 -3.92 2.32 -26.45
C GLU A 260 -3.25 3.25 -25.43
N ALA A 261 -1.97 3.05 -25.14
CA ALA A 261 -1.22 3.94 -24.23
C ALA A 261 -1.07 5.34 -24.82
N GLN A 262 -0.77 5.44 -26.12
CA GLN A 262 -0.65 6.73 -26.82
C GLN A 262 -1.99 7.47 -26.91
N THR A 263 -3.09 6.77 -27.16
CA THR A 263 -4.44 7.36 -27.20
C THR A 263 -4.89 7.84 -25.81
N ARG A 264 -4.62 7.05 -24.75
CA ARG A 264 -4.86 7.50 -23.36
C ARG A 264 -4.05 8.76 -23.02
N SER A 265 -2.77 8.79 -23.38
CA SER A 265 -1.93 9.97 -23.16
C SER A 265 -2.43 11.21 -23.92
N ALA A 266 -2.88 11.05 -25.17
CA ALA A 266 -3.45 12.13 -25.95
C ALA A 266 -4.78 12.65 -25.36
N GLU A 267 -5.61 11.77 -24.81
CA GLU A 267 -6.84 12.14 -24.11
C GLU A 267 -6.56 12.91 -22.81
N GLU A 268 -5.57 12.48 -22.02
CA GLU A 268 -5.12 13.21 -20.82
C GLU A 268 -4.61 14.62 -21.15
N ILE A 269 -3.84 14.77 -22.23
CA ILE A 269 -3.40 16.09 -22.69
C ILE A 269 -4.60 16.95 -23.10
N ARG A 270 -5.64 16.35 -23.69
CA ARG A 270 -6.85 17.06 -24.11
C ARG A 270 -7.69 17.52 -22.92
N THR A 271 -7.85 16.69 -21.89
CA THR A 271 -8.59 17.06 -20.67
C THR A 271 -7.86 18.15 -19.90
N LEU A 272 -6.53 18.07 -19.78
CA LEU A 272 -5.72 19.13 -19.17
C LEU A 272 -5.87 20.47 -19.91
N LYS A 273 -5.91 20.45 -21.26
CA LYS A 273 -6.19 21.67 -22.05
C LYS A 273 -7.58 22.25 -21.77
N GLN A 274 -8.61 21.41 -21.64
CA GLN A 274 -9.97 21.87 -21.31
C GLN A 274 -10.07 22.46 -19.90
N VAL A 275 -9.40 21.85 -18.92
CA VAL A 275 -9.36 22.38 -17.55
C VAL A 275 -8.66 23.73 -17.51
N ASN A 276 -7.53 23.87 -18.20
CA ASN A 276 -6.82 25.15 -18.29
C ASN A 276 -7.67 26.24 -18.95
N GLU A 277 -8.42 25.91 -20.00
CA GLU A 277 -9.31 26.88 -20.65
C GLU A 277 -10.45 27.32 -19.73
N LYS A 278 -11.08 26.39 -19.00
CA LYS A 278 -12.12 26.71 -18.02
C LYS A 278 -11.59 27.61 -16.90
N MET A 279 -10.40 27.32 -16.39
CA MET A 279 -9.72 28.16 -15.38
C MET A 279 -9.45 29.58 -15.91
N ARG A 280 -9.11 29.71 -17.20
CA ARG A 280 -8.92 31.01 -17.88
C ARG A 280 -10.23 31.79 -17.95
N GLU A 281 -11.32 31.15 -18.37
CA GLU A 281 -12.66 31.76 -18.42
C GLU A 281 -13.16 32.21 -17.04
N GLU A 282 -12.98 31.38 -16.00
CA GLU A 282 -13.35 31.72 -14.63
C GLU A 282 -12.56 32.92 -14.10
N ARG A 283 -11.26 33.01 -14.43
CA ARG A 283 -10.41 34.15 -14.10
C ARG A 283 -10.91 35.43 -14.78
N GLU A 284 -11.21 35.37 -16.07
CA GLU A 284 -11.76 36.52 -16.81
C GLU A 284 -13.13 36.97 -16.26
N ALA A 285 -13.99 36.02 -15.87
CA ALA A 285 -15.27 36.30 -15.24
C ALA A 285 -15.12 36.99 -13.88
N MET A 286 -14.17 36.53 -13.05
CA MET A 286 -13.84 37.19 -11.78
C MET A 286 -13.29 38.61 -11.99
N GLU A 287 -12.42 38.81 -12.98
CA GLU A 287 -11.91 40.14 -13.32
C GLU A 287 -13.02 41.09 -13.81
N LYS A 288 -14.00 40.60 -14.57
CA LYS A 288 -15.20 41.37 -14.93
C LYS A 288 -16.02 41.77 -13.70
N ARG A 289 -16.24 40.84 -12.76
CA ARG A 289 -16.94 41.15 -11.49
C ARG A 289 -16.20 42.20 -10.67
N LEU A 290 -14.88 42.10 -10.56
CA LEU A 290 -14.05 43.10 -9.88
C LEU A 290 -14.18 44.49 -10.53
N ARG A 291 -14.18 44.57 -11.87
CA ARG A 291 -14.41 45.84 -12.58
C ARG A 291 -15.80 46.42 -12.30
N ASN A 292 -16.84 45.59 -12.29
CA ASN A 292 -18.20 46.02 -11.99
C ASN A 292 -18.33 46.54 -10.55
N LEU A 293 -17.75 45.83 -9.57
CA LEU A 293 -17.74 46.27 -8.17
C LEU A 293 -17.01 47.60 -8.00
N LYS A 294 -15.86 47.78 -8.67
CA LYS A 294 -15.15 49.09 -8.69
C LYS A 294 -16.02 50.21 -9.27
N LYS A 295 -16.78 49.93 -10.33
CA LYS A 295 -17.71 50.90 -10.93
C LYS A 295 -18.83 51.30 -9.95
N ILE A 296 -19.48 50.32 -9.33
CA ILE A 296 -20.54 50.55 -8.34
C ILE A 296 -19.99 51.36 -7.15
N ASN A 297 -18.78 51.04 -6.68
CA ASN A 297 -18.16 51.78 -5.58
C ASN A 297 -17.90 53.25 -5.96
N GLY A 298 -17.47 53.51 -7.19
CA GLY A 298 -17.32 54.88 -7.70
C GLY A 298 -18.65 55.64 -7.88
N GLU A 299 -19.75 54.95 -8.21
CA GLU A 299 -21.09 55.53 -8.25
C GLU A 299 -21.61 55.90 -6.84
N LEU A 300 -21.37 55.03 -5.85
CA LEU A 300 -21.70 55.30 -4.45
C LEU A 300 -20.90 56.48 -3.88
N GLU A 301 -19.61 56.60 -4.19
CA GLU A 301 -18.80 57.76 -3.78
C GLU A 301 -19.34 59.07 -4.36
N LYS A 302 -19.78 59.07 -5.63
CA LYS A 302 -20.42 60.24 -6.25
C LYS A 302 -21.76 60.59 -5.58
N GLY A 303 -22.58 59.59 -5.26
CA GLY A 303 -23.82 59.78 -4.51
C GLY A 303 -23.57 60.43 -3.14
N ARG A 304 -22.56 59.92 -2.41
CA ARG A 304 -22.17 60.47 -1.11
C ARG A 304 -21.71 61.93 -1.18
N GLU A 305 -20.97 62.31 -2.22
CA GLU A 305 -20.56 63.71 -2.41
C GLU A 305 -21.76 64.61 -2.76
N SER A 306 -22.70 64.11 -3.57
CA SER A 306 -23.96 64.82 -3.85
C SER A 306 -24.79 65.04 -2.58
N ASP A 307 -24.91 64.04 -1.71
CA ASP A 307 -25.66 64.17 -0.45
C ASP A 307 -24.99 65.15 0.52
N LYS A 308 -23.66 65.18 0.53
CA LYS A 308 -22.88 66.16 1.30
C LYS A 308 -23.13 67.59 0.80
N GLN A 309 -23.17 67.79 -0.52
CA GLN A 309 -23.53 69.08 -1.12
C GLN A 309 -24.98 69.49 -0.78
N ASN A 310 -25.92 68.55 -0.85
CA ASN A 310 -27.32 68.79 -0.47
C ASN A 310 -27.46 69.19 1.01
N LEU A 311 -26.74 68.50 1.90
CA LEU A 311 -26.68 68.86 3.33
C LEU A 311 -26.10 70.24 3.56
N GLN A 312 -25.09 70.64 2.78
CA GLN A 312 -24.51 71.98 2.85
C GLN A 312 -25.53 73.05 2.42
N VAL A 313 -26.21 72.85 1.29
CA VAL A 313 -27.26 73.77 0.79
C VAL A 313 -28.39 73.93 1.82
N LEU A 314 -28.85 72.82 2.42
CA LEU A 314 -29.86 72.87 3.48
C LEU A 314 -29.36 73.60 4.74
N SER A 315 -28.09 73.42 5.10
CA SER A 315 -27.45 74.15 6.20
C SER A 315 -27.39 75.66 5.93
N ASP A 316 -27.01 76.05 4.72
CA ASP A 316 -26.91 77.46 4.31
C ASP A 316 -28.30 78.12 4.23
N SER A 317 -29.30 77.40 3.72
CA SER A 317 -30.70 77.85 3.72
C SER A 317 -31.26 78.03 5.15
N ASN A 318 -30.95 77.10 6.06
CA ASN A 318 -31.31 77.19 7.47
C ASN A 318 -30.66 78.42 8.15
N ASN A 319 -29.39 78.69 7.86
CA ASN A 319 -28.72 79.89 8.35
C ASN A 319 -29.35 81.18 7.79
N GLY A 320 -29.69 81.23 6.49
CA GLY A 320 -30.35 82.37 5.89
C GLY A 320 -31.75 82.65 6.46
N LEU A 321 -32.52 81.60 6.77
CA LEU A 321 -33.81 81.73 7.47
C LEU A 321 -33.61 82.27 8.90
N LYS A 322 -32.61 81.80 9.64
CA LYS A 322 -32.28 82.32 10.99
C LYS A 322 -31.93 83.81 10.96
N GLU A 323 -31.15 84.24 9.98
CA GLU A 323 -30.81 85.65 9.79
C GLU A 323 -32.04 86.50 9.42
N ARG A 324 -32.92 85.98 8.55
CA ARG A 324 -34.14 86.68 8.13
C ARG A 324 -35.17 86.80 9.26
N ILE A 325 -35.32 85.77 10.10
CA ILE A 325 -36.13 85.86 11.33
C ILE A 325 -35.54 86.92 12.26
N LYS A 326 -34.22 86.91 12.50
CA LYS A 326 -33.55 87.90 13.35
C LYS A 326 -33.72 89.33 12.83
N TYR A 327 -33.69 89.53 11.50
CA TYR A 327 -33.95 90.82 10.87
C TYR A 327 -35.41 91.27 11.06
N LEU A 328 -36.38 90.37 10.88
CA LEU A 328 -37.81 90.67 11.08
C LEU A 328 -38.16 90.91 12.56
N GLU A 329 -37.56 90.17 13.49
CA GLU A 329 -37.67 90.40 14.93
C GLU A 329 -37.16 91.81 15.31
N ASN A 330 -36.00 92.21 14.78
CA ASN A 330 -35.46 93.56 14.97
C ASN A 330 -36.30 94.66 14.29
N LYS A 331 -36.97 94.36 13.16
CA LYS A 331 -37.85 95.32 12.46
C LYS A 331 -39.20 95.47 13.17
N SER A 332 -39.72 94.38 13.74
CA SER A 332 -40.94 94.36 14.56
C SER A 332 -40.79 95.13 15.88
N SER A 333 -39.57 95.33 16.40
CA SER A 333 -39.34 96.11 17.62
C SER A 333 -39.41 97.63 17.42
N TYR A 334 -39.58 98.11 16.17
CA TYR A 334 -39.60 99.54 15.82
C TYR A 334 -40.92 100.02 15.19
N SER A 335 -41.94 99.17 14.99
CA SER A 335 -43.24 99.58 14.44
C SER A 335 -44.43 99.00 15.20
N ASP A 336 -45.18 99.85 15.91
CA ASP A 336 -46.36 99.48 16.71
C ASP A 336 -47.65 99.25 15.90
N THR A 337 -47.57 99.21 14.57
CA THR A 337 -48.72 99.00 13.70
C THR A 337 -48.36 98.14 12.49
N ASN A 338 -48.41 96.81 12.61
CA ASN A 338 -48.82 95.91 11.51
C ASN A 338 -48.84 94.43 11.92
N ASN A 339 -50.00 93.79 11.76
CA ASN A 339 -50.29 92.39 12.10
C ASN A 339 -49.67 91.38 11.10
N ASP A 340 -49.23 91.83 9.92
CA ASP A 340 -48.68 90.97 8.86
C ASP A 340 -47.26 90.45 9.16
N GLY A 341 -46.39 91.29 9.75
CA GLY A 341 -45.02 90.89 10.07
C GLY A 341 -44.94 89.76 11.12
N PHE A 342 -45.93 89.67 12.01
CA PHE A 342 -46.02 88.62 13.02
C PHE A 342 -46.45 87.28 12.42
N LYS A 343 -47.25 87.30 11.35
CA LYS A 343 -47.67 86.11 10.61
C LYS A 343 -46.50 85.52 9.81
N ASP A 344 -45.74 86.36 9.12
CA ASP A 344 -44.54 85.94 8.38
C ASP A 344 -43.46 85.34 9.30
N ILE A 345 -43.24 85.92 10.49
CA ILE A 345 -42.31 85.37 11.49
C ILE A 345 -42.78 83.99 11.96
N LYS A 346 -44.08 83.81 12.18
CA LYS A 346 -44.66 82.55 12.64
C LYS A 346 -44.56 81.45 11.57
N ASP A 347 -44.80 81.79 10.31
CA ASP A 347 -44.71 80.87 9.18
C ASP A 347 -43.24 80.46 8.93
N LEU A 348 -42.30 81.42 8.93
CA LEU A 348 -40.85 81.14 8.83
C LEU A 348 -40.32 80.32 10.03
N SER A 349 -40.86 80.54 11.24
CA SER A 349 -40.52 79.75 12.43
C SER A 349 -41.02 78.30 12.31
N TYR A 350 -42.19 78.08 11.72
CA TYR A 350 -42.72 76.75 11.45
C TYR A 350 -41.89 76.01 10.38
N GLU A 351 -41.51 76.70 9.31
CA GLU A 351 -40.60 76.15 8.28
C GLU A 351 -39.23 75.79 8.85
N LEU A 352 -38.65 76.66 9.70
CA LEU A 352 -37.39 76.36 10.39
C LEU A 352 -37.49 75.13 11.27
N LYS A 353 -38.53 75.01 12.11
CA LYS A 353 -38.73 73.82 12.95
C LYS A 353 -38.87 72.54 12.11
N THR A 354 -39.52 72.64 10.96
CA THR A 354 -39.69 71.51 10.04
C THR A 354 -38.36 71.11 9.41
N LEU A 355 -37.56 72.08 8.96
CA LEU A 355 -36.21 71.86 8.42
C LEU A 355 -35.24 71.29 9.46
N GLU A 356 -35.26 71.81 10.70
CA GLU A 356 -34.43 71.30 11.80
C GLU A 356 -34.75 69.82 12.09
N LYS A 357 -36.04 69.47 12.13
CA LYS A 357 -36.48 68.08 12.30
C LYS A 357 -36.04 67.17 11.15
N ASN A 358 -36.12 67.64 9.90
CA ASN A 358 -35.66 66.88 8.74
C ASN A 358 -34.14 66.68 8.73
N ILE A 359 -33.36 67.70 9.10
CA ILE A 359 -31.89 67.59 9.25
C ILE A 359 -31.54 66.56 10.33
N GLU A 360 -32.28 66.52 11.43
CA GLU A 360 -32.04 65.57 12.51
C GLU A 360 -32.36 64.12 12.11
N ILE A 361 -33.45 63.90 11.36
CA ILE A 361 -33.77 62.60 10.76
C ILE A 361 -32.66 62.14 9.81
N LEU A 362 -32.18 63.02 8.93
CA LEU A 362 -31.08 62.71 8.00
C LEU A 362 -29.77 62.40 8.74
N LYS A 363 -29.44 63.14 9.80
CA LYS A 363 -28.26 62.86 10.64
C LYS A 363 -28.35 61.48 11.30
N LEU A 364 -29.52 61.11 11.82
CA LEU A 364 -29.75 59.79 12.42
C LEU A 364 -29.65 58.67 11.37
N ALA A 365 -30.22 58.86 10.18
CA ALA A 365 -30.13 57.91 9.08
C ALA A 365 -28.67 57.69 8.63
N HIS A 366 -27.92 58.78 8.40
CA HIS A 366 -26.51 58.71 8.01
C HIS A 366 -25.66 58.04 9.10
N LYS A 367 -25.90 58.32 10.39
CA LYS A 367 -25.19 57.67 11.50
C LYS A 367 -25.46 56.16 11.53
N LYS A 368 -26.70 55.73 11.28
CA LYS A 368 -27.08 54.32 11.19
C LYS A 368 -26.39 53.62 10.01
N GLU A 369 -26.37 54.25 8.84
CA GLU A 369 -25.74 53.70 7.64
C GLU A 369 -24.21 53.61 7.78
N THR A 370 -23.57 54.64 8.34
CA THR A 370 -22.13 54.63 8.61
C THR A 370 -21.75 53.52 9.60
N SER A 371 -22.59 53.25 10.61
CA SER A 371 -22.35 52.16 11.57
C SER A 371 -22.49 50.78 10.91
N SER A 372 -23.46 50.64 10.00
CA SER A 372 -23.66 49.42 9.20
C SER A 372 -22.49 49.14 8.25
N LEU A 373 -22.05 50.14 7.48
CA LEU A 373 -20.89 50.05 6.59
C LEU A 373 -19.60 49.72 7.36
N LYS A 374 -19.41 50.30 8.55
CA LYS A 374 -18.24 49.98 9.38
C LYS A 374 -18.26 48.52 9.83
N ALA A 375 -19.43 47.97 10.15
CA ALA A 375 -19.57 46.56 10.51
C ALA A 375 -19.25 45.63 9.32
N THR A 376 -19.73 45.95 8.11
CA THR A 376 -19.43 45.14 6.91
C THR A 376 -17.96 45.19 6.52
N VAL A 377 -17.30 46.35 6.63
CA VAL A 377 -15.85 46.49 6.38
C VAL A 377 -15.05 45.63 7.38
N ASN A 378 -15.43 45.62 8.65
CA ASN A 378 -14.76 44.78 9.66
C ASN A 378 -14.89 43.29 9.34
N LEU A 379 -16.09 42.84 8.93
CA LEU A 379 -16.31 41.45 8.52
C LEU A 379 -15.48 41.07 7.28
N LEU A 380 -15.37 41.96 6.30
CA LEU A 380 -14.53 41.73 5.11
C LEU A 380 -13.04 41.67 5.45
N ASN A 381 -12.57 42.53 6.35
CA ASN A 381 -11.18 42.50 6.81
C ASN A 381 -10.85 41.22 7.58
N GLU A 382 -11.78 40.73 8.40
CA GLU A 382 -11.62 39.46 9.11
C GLU A 382 -11.60 38.27 8.14
N ALA A 383 -12.47 38.28 7.12
CA ALA A 383 -12.48 37.28 6.07
C ALA A 383 -11.18 37.28 5.24
N ASN A 384 -10.65 38.46 4.88
CA ASN A 384 -9.38 38.58 4.19
C ASN A 384 -8.21 38.07 5.06
N SER A 385 -8.20 38.37 6.35
CA SER A 385 -7.16 37.89 7.27
C SER A 385 -7.17 36.35 7.38
N LYS A 386 -8.36 35.73 7.41
CA LYS A 386 -8.51 34.27 7.38
C LYS A 386 -8.03 33.68 6.05
N LEU A 387 -8.30 34.35 4.94
CA LEU A 387 -7.87 33.92 3.60
C LEU A 387 -6.34 34.00 3.45
N ASP A 388 -5.70 35.06 3.95
CA ASP A 388 -4.25 35.20 3.93
C ASP A 388 -3.56 34.15 4.82
N ALA A 389 -4.12 33.85 6.00
CA ALA A 389 -3.65 32.77 6.85
C ALA A 389 -3.77 31.40 6.15
N GLY A 390 -4.90 31.15 5.48
CA GLY A 390 -5.10 29.94 4.67
C GLY A 390 -4.10 29.83 3.52
N LYS A 391 -3.83 30.93 2.82
CA LYS A 391 -2.83 31.00 1.75
C LYS A 391 -1.42 30.69 2.27
N GLN A 392 -1.04 31.23 3.42
CA GLN A 392 0.26 30.95 4.03
C GLN A 392 0.38 29.47 4.42
N SER A 393 -0.66 28.89 5.03
CA SER A 393 -0.68 27.47 5.38
C SER A 393 -0.54 26.56 4.15
N ILE A 394 -1.22 26.89 3.04
CA ILE A 394 -1.06 26.16 1.78
C ILE A 394 0.36 26.30 1.24
N GLN A 395 0.94 27.50 1.28
CA GLN A 395 2.31 27.74 0.83
C GLN A 395 3.33 26.90 1.62
N ASP A 396 3.19 26.85 2.95
CA ASP A 396 4.07 26.06 3.82
C ASP A 396 3.94 24.55 3.52
N ASN A 397 2.72 24.08 3.26
CA ASN A 397 2.48 22.68 2.85
C ASN A 397 3.11 22.35 1.49
N VAL A 398 3.03 23.26 0.51
CA VAL A 398 3.67 23.08 -0.79
C VAL A 398 5.18 22.99 -0.64
N SER A 399 5.81 23.88 0.14
CA SER A 399 7.25 23.83 0.40
C SER A 399 7.67 22.54 1.12
N ASN A 400 6.88 22.04 2.06
CA ASN A 400 7.14 20.75 2.72
C ASN A 400 7.04 19.57 1.73
N LEU A 401 6.06 19.58 0.82
CA LEU A 401 5.92 18.55 -0.20
C LEU A 401 7.07 18.58 -1.22
N GLU A 402 7.54 19.76 -1.63
CA GLU A 402 8.70 19.91 -2.51
C GLU A 402 9.97 19.33 -1.88
N VAL A 403 10.19 19.56 -0.59
CA VAL A 403 11.31 18.95 0.15
C VAL A 403 11.19 17.43 0.15
N LYS A 404 9.99 16.90 0.44
CA LYS A 404 9.76 15.44 0.47
C LYS A 404 9.96 14.80 -0.90
N ILE A 405 9.55 15.46 -1.99
CA ILE A 405 9.79 15.00 -3.36
C ILE A 405 11.29 14.92 -3.64
N LYS A 406 12.05 15.97 -3.32
CA LYS A 406 13.51 15.97 -3.51
C LYS A 406 14.22 14.88 -2.71
N THR A 407 13.77 14.59 -1.48
CA THR A 407 14.29 13.48 -0.68
C THR A 407 14.01 12.13 -1.33
N MET A 408 12.77 11.89 -1.79
CA MET A 408 12.41 10.65 -2.47
C MET A 408 13.17 10.46 -3.80
N GLU A 409 13.40 11.54 -4.56
CA GLU A 409 14.22 11.51 -5.78
C GLU A 409 15.68 11.12 -5.47
N ALA A 410 16.25 11.64 -4.38
CA ALA A 410 17.60 11.28 -3.94
C ALA A 410 17.68 9.80 -3.51
N GLU A 411 16.69 9.30 -2.78
CA GLU A 411 16.58 7.90 -2.38
C GLU A 411 16.42 6.96 -3.58
N ALA A 412 15.59 7.34 -4.57
CA ALA A 412 15.43 6.60 -5.80
C ALA A 412 16.74 6.52 -6.60
N LYS A 413 17.48 7.63 -6.68
CA LYS A 413 18.80 7.66 -7.32
C LYS A 413 19.82 6.78 -6.59
N HIS A 414 19.83 6.80 -5.26
CA HIS A 414 20.68 5.93 -4.45
C HIS A 414 20.35 4.45 -4.64
N SER A 415 19.06 4.11 -4.67
CA SER A 415 18.58 2.75 -4.92
C SER A 415 18.94 2.28 -6.33
N GLY A 416 18.77 3.13 -7.34
CA GLY A 416 19.19 2.84 -8.72
C GLY A 416 20.68 2.51 -8.82
N ASN A 417 21.55 3.32 -8.19
CA ASN A 417 22.99 3.05 -8.15
C ASN A 417 23.32 1.72 -7.46
N THR A 418 22.60 1.37 -6.39
CA THR A 418 22.78 0.11 -5.67
C THR A 418 22.37 -1.09 -6.53
N ILE A 419 21.27 -0.98 -7.27
CA ILE A 419 20.80 -2.01 -8.21
C ILE A 419 21.87 -2.24 -9.29
N THR A 420 22.35 -1.18 -9.95
CA THR A 420 23.40 -1.31 -10.98
C THR A 420 24.67 -1.96 -10.44
N LYS A 421 25.05 -1.67 -9.19
CA LYS A 421 26.18 -2.35 -8.53
C LYS A 421 25.92 -3.85 -8.36
N LEU A 422 24.75 -4.23 -7.84
CA LEU A 422 24.38 -5.63 -7.64
C LEU A 422 24.29 -6.39 -8.97
N GLU A 423 23.81 -5.76 -10.04
CA GLU A 423 23.80 -6.32 -11.39
C GLU A 423 25.22 -6.61 -11.88
N SER A 424 26.16 -5.68 -11.70
CA SER A 424 27.57 -5.92 -12.07
C SER A 424 28.21 -7.06 -11.25
N GLU A 425 27.92 -7.16 -9.95
CA GLU A 425 28.43 -8.23 -9.09
C GLU A 425 27.85 -9.60 -9.49
N LEU A 426 26.58 -9.64 -9.88
CA LEU A 426 25.92 -10.85 -10.35
C LEU A 426 26.47 -11.31 -11.70
N GLN A 427 26.74 -10.37 -12.61
CA GLN A 427 27.37 -10.66 -13.89
C GLN A 427 28.77 -11.25 -13.70
N LEU A 428 29.57 -10.67 -12.80
CA LEU A 428 30.91 -11.16 -12.50
C LEU A 428 30.89 -12.57 -11.88
N LYS A 429 29.94 -12.85 -10.98
CA LYS A 429 29.72 -14.21 -10.44
C LYS A 429 29.29 -15.21 -11.50
N ASN A 430 28.44 -14.80 -12.45
CA ASN A 430 28.05 -15.67 -13.56
C ASN A 430 29.26 -16.00 -14.43
N ASP A 431 30.09 -15.02 -14.77
CA ASP A 431 31.31 -15.22 -15.55
C ASP A 431 32.30 -16.16 -14.84
N ASP A 432 32.47 -16.01 -13.52
CA ASP A 432 33.30 -16.92 -12.71
C ASP A 432 32.72 -18.35 -12.68
N ASN A 433 31.40 -18.49 -12.61
CA ASN A 433 30.74 -19.79 -12.67
C ASN A 433 30.91 -20.45 -14.05
N PHE A 434 30.79 -19.68 -15.14
CA PHE A 434 31.09 -20.18 -16.49
C PHE A 434 32.55 -20.64 -16.62
N ARG A 435 33.51 -19.87 -16.08
CA ARG A 435 34.93 -20.26 -16.07
C ARG A 435 35.17 -21.53 -15.26
N MET A 436 34.56 -21.63 -14.07
CA MET A 436 34.67 -22.80 -13.21
C MET A 436 34.09 -24.05 -13.90
N LYS A 437 32.91 -23.92 -14.53
CA LYS A 437 32.28 -25.01 -15.29
C LYS A 437 33.17 -25.47 -16.44
N ALA A 438 33.76 -24.55 -17.20
CA ALA A 438 34.69 -24.89 -18.28
C ALA A 438 35.96 -25.60 -17.77
N ALA A 439 36.49 -25.19 -16.60
CA ALA A 439 37.63 -25.84 -15.97
C ALA A 439 37.28 -27.27 -15.50
N LEU A 440 36.09 -27.46 -14.93
CA LEU A 440 35.60 -28.76 -14.48
C LEU A 440 35.36 -29.71 -15.67
N ASP A 441 34.77 -29.23 -16.76
CA ASP A 441 34.59 -30.01 -17.98
C ASP A 441 35.94 -30.44 -18.58
N LYS A 442 36.96 -29.57 -18.54
CA LYS A 442 38.33 -29.90 -18.97
C LYS A 442 38.97 -30.95 -18.06
N ALA A 443 38.80 -30.83 -16.75
CA ALA A 443 39.30 -31.82 -15.79
C ALA A 443 38.63 -33.19 -15.97
N HIS A 444 37.32 -33.22 -16.19
CA HIS A 444 36.56 -34.45 -16.47
C HIS A 444 37.05 -35.13 -17.74
N LYS A 445 37.26 -34.37 -18.83
CA LYS A 445 37.83 -34.92 -20.07
C LYS A 445 39.22 -35.53 -19.84
N GLY A 446 40.11 -34.81 -19.15
CA GLY A 446 41.45 -35.30 -18.83
C GLY A 446 41.46 -36.53 -17.91
N LEU A 447 40.51 -36.62 -16.96
CA LEU A 447 40.34 -37.80 -16.12
C LEU A 447 39.84 -38.99 -16.96
N HIS A 448 38.87 -38.77 -17.84
CA HIS A 448 38.32 -39.81 -18.71
C HIS A 448 39.40 -40.41 -19.64
N GLU A 449 40.24 -39.55 -20.23
CA GLU A 449 41.40 -39.99 -21.03
C GLU A 449 42.38 -40.84 -20.23
N LYS A 450 42.68 -40.45 -18.98
CA LYS A 450 43.55 -41.23 -18.09
C LYS A 450 42.94 -42.58 -17.73
N VAL A 451 41.63 -42.62 -17.48
CA VAL A 451 40.91 -43.88 -17.17
C VAL A 451 40.94 -44.82 -18.38
N LEU A 452 40.73 -44.30 -19.59
CA LEU A 452 40.86 -45.09 -20.82
C LEU A 452 42.28 -45.66 -20.96
N LYS A 453 43.30 -44.83 -20.78
CA LYS A 453 44.70 -45.29 -20.82
C LYS A 453 45.00 -46.37 -19.77
N CYS A 454 44.57 -46.17 -18.52
CA CYS A 454 44.75 -47.19 -17.48
C CYS A 454 44.01 -48.50 -17.81
N ALA A 455 42.85 -48.43 -18.48
CA ALA A 455 42.13 -49.61 -18.93
C ALA A 455 42.92 -50.38 -20.01
N ASP A 456 43.53 -49.67 -20.96
CA ASP A 456 44.40 -50.23 -21.98
C ASP A 456 45.65 -50.86 -21.36
N ASP A 457 46.36 -50.15 -20.48
CA ASP A 457 47.55 -50.63 -19.77
C ASP A 457 47.21 -51.90 -18.94
N THR A 458 46.03 -51.93 -18.30
CA THR A 458 45.56 -53.11 -17.55
C THR A 458 45.26 -54.29 -18.48
N ALA A 459 44.72 -54.03 -19.68
CA ALA A 459 44.45 -55.07 -20.67
C ALA A 459 45.74 -55.67 -21.23
N GLU A 460 46.76 -54.84 -21.46
CA GLU A 460 48.11 -55.24 -21.86
C GLU A 460 48.79 -56.07 -20.77
N PHE A 461 48.82 -55.58 -19.53
CA PHE A 461 49.37 -56.31 -18.39
C PHE A 461 48.71 -57.69 -18.21
N LYS A 462 47.38 -57.77 -18.35
CA LYS A 462 46.66 -59.06 -18.32
C LYS A 462 47.07 -59.99 -19.46
N ARG A 463 47.45 -59.46 -20.63
CA ARG A 463 47.96 -60.26 -21.75
C ARG A 463 49.34 -60.82 -21.45
N GLU A 464 50.26 -59.98 -20.97
CA GLU A 464 51.59 -60.41 -20.55
C GLU A 464 51.54 -61.48 -19.46
N MET A 465 50.64 -61.33 -18.47
CA MET A 465 50.46 -62.34 -17.42
C MET A 465 50.01 -63.67 -18.00
N ARG A 466 49.09 -63.68 -18.97
CA ARG A 466 48.66 -64.92 -19.65
C ARG A 466 49.81 -65.57 -20.43
N GLU A 467 50.63 -64.78 -21.12
CA GLU A 467 51.80 -65.28 -21.85
C GLU A 467 52.84 -65.88 -20.90
N LYS A 468 53.12 -65.21 -19.77
CA LYS A 468 54.01 -65.72 -18.72
C LYS A 468 53.47 -67.01 -18.12
N ASP A 469 52.19 -67.08 -17.78
CA ASP A 469 51.56 -68.29 -17.27
C ASP A 469 51.65 -69.46 -18.26
N GLU A 470 51.50 -69.19 -19.57
CA GLU A 470 51.66 -70.20 -20.61
C GLU A 470 53.12 -70.67 -20.73
N TYR A 471 54.08 -69.74 -20.68
CA TYR A 471 55.50 -70.07 -20.67
C TYR A 471 55.90 -70.89 -19.44
N THR A 472 55.41 -70.52 -18.25
CA THR A 472 55.63 -71.29 -17.02
C THR A 472 55.05 -72.69 -17.12
N ARG A 473 53.84 -72.86 -17.71
CA ARG A 473 53.28 -74.20 -17.98
C ARG A 473 54.15 -75.02 -18.93
N ARG A 474 54.69 -74.42 -20.00
CA ARG A 474 55.62 -75.10 -20.92
C ARG A 474 56.88 -75.57 -20.20
N LEU A 475 57.51 -74.69 -19.42
CA LEU A 475 58.68 -75.01 -18.60
C LEU A 475 58.40 -76.13 -17.60
N GLN A 476 57.25 -76.10 -16.92
CA GLN A 476 56.85 -77.16 -15.99
C GLN A 476 56.69 -78.51 -16.69
N ASN A 477 56.08 -78.52 -17.88
CA ASN A 477 55.94 -79.75 -18.67
C ASN A 477 57.31 -80.29 -19.15
N GLU A 478 58.23 -79.41 -19.58
CA GLU A 478 59.60 -79.80 -19.95
C GLU A 478 60.40 -80.32 -18.74
N LEU A 479 60.26 -79.67 -17.58
CA LEU A 479 60.87 -80.10 -16.34
C LEU A 479 60.35 -81.48 -15.91
N GLN A 480 59.05 -81.71 -16.06
CA GLN A 480 58.44 -83.01 -15.76
C GLN A 480 58.94 -84.10 -16.72
N TYR A 481 59.05 -83.80 -18.03
CA TYR A 481 59.61 -84.71 -19.02
C TYR A 481 61.09 -85.05 -18.74
N THR A 482 61.91 -84.04 -18.42
CA THR A 482 63.33 -84.24 -18.07
C THR A 482 63.49 -85.01 -16.78
N GLN A 483 62.72 -84.72 -15.72
CA GLN A 483 62.73 -85.51 -14.49
C GLN A 483 62.35 -86.97 -14.73
N GLN A 484 61.36 -87.22 -15.57
CA GLN A 484 60.96 -88.58 -15.93
C GLN A 484 62.07 -89.31 -16.72
N THR A 485 62.79 -88.59 -17.58
CA THR A 485 63.96 -89.10 -18.31
C THR A 485 65.14 -89.39 -17.39
N VAL A 486 65.42 -88.49 -16.44
CA VAL A 486 66.46 -88.67 -15.41
C VAL A 486 66.11 -89.82 -14.48
N LEU A 487 64.85 -89.98 -14.07
CA LEU A 487 64.43 -91.15 -13.29
C LEU A 487 64.62 -92.45 -14.05
N ASN A 488 64.36 -92.47 -15.36
CA ASN A 488 64.65 -93.63 -16.22
C ASN A 488 66.17 -93.90 -16.34
N LEU A 489 67.01 -92.87 -16.41
CA LEU A 489 68.47 -92.99 -16.45
C LEU A 489 69.07 -93.36 -15.07
N HIS A 490 68.53 -92.83 -13.98
CA HIS A 490 68.98 -93.10 -12.61
C HIS A 490 68.58 -94.51 -12.18
N ARG A 491 67.42 -95.01 -12.64
CA ARG A 491 67.04 -96.43 -12.52
C ARG A 491 67.98 -97.37 -13.28
N ASN A 492 68.64 -96.88 -14.34
CA ASN A 492 69.67 -97.62 -15.08
C ASN A 492 71.09 -97.50 -14.48
N ASN A 493 71.40 -96.43 -13.72
CA ASN A 493 72.73 -96.17 -13.16
C ASN A 493 72.90 -96.51 -11.67
N LEU A 494 71.82 -96.69 -10.90
CA LEU A 494 71.86 -97.15 -9.50
C LEU A 494 72.15 -98.66 -9.32
N ALA A 495 72.79 -99.29 -10.32
CA ALA A 495 73.35 -100.63 -10.21
C ALA A 495 74.85 -100.63 -9.84
N GLN A 496 75.52 -99.47 -9.73
CA GLN A 496 76.93 -99.43 -9.36
C GLN A 496 77.28 -98.32 -8.36
N GLN A 497 77.71 -98.82 -7.20
CA GLN A 497 78.70 -98.27 -6.27
C GLN A 497 78.25 -97.30 -5.16
N ALA A 498 78.70 -97.70 -3.96
CA ALA A 498 78.57 -97.08 -2.67
C ALA A 498 79.96 -96.72 -2.13
N HIS A 499 79.98 -95.80 -1.13
CA HIS A 499 80.85 -95.75 0.05
C HIS A 499 81.69 -94.47 0.33
N HIS A 500 81.33 -93.85 1.47
CA HIS A 500 82.14 -93.29 2.57
C HIS A 500 82.49 -91.78 2.72
N PRO A 501 82.62 -91.28 3.99
CA PRO A 501 82.63 -89.86 4.41
C PRO A 501 83.89 -89.50 5.28
N PRO A 502 83.89 -88.56 6.28
CA PRO A 502 84.69 -87.31 6.30
C PRO A 502 85.72 -87.19 7.46
N ASP A 503 86.53 -86.12 7.53
CA ASP A 503 87.33 -85.81 8.74
C ASP A 503 87.76 -84.34 8.92
N ALA A 504 87.97 -83.96 10.20
CA ALA A 504 88.24 -82.63 10.75
C ALA A 504 89.63 -82.51 11.40
N VAL A 505 90.26 -81.31 11.44
CA VAL A 505 91.58 -81.02 12.08
C VAL A 505 91.63 -79.53 12.52
N LEU A 506 91.71 -79.14 13.81
CA LEU A 506 92.87 -79.01 14.75
C LEU A 506 93.82 -77.79 14.50
N PHE A 507 93.96 -76.92 15.52
CA PHE A 507 94.78 -75.68 15.59
C PHE A 507 96.16 -75.89 16.28
N PRO A 508 97.23 -75.15 15.87
CA PRO A 508 98.48 -75.01 16.65
C PRO A 508 98.97 -73.53 16.86
N PRO A 509 100.07 -73.28 17.62
CA PRO A 509 100.27 -72.10 18.49
C PRO A 509 101.22 -70.98 17.97
N GLN A 510 101.22 -69.84 18.67
CA GLN A 510 101.94 -68.56 18.37
C GLN A 510 103.46 -68.57 18.62
N PRO A 511 104.24 -67.81 17.81
CA PRO A 511 105.60 -67.38 18.17
C PRO A 511 105.85 -65.85 18.10
N ALA A 512 106.66 -65.35 19.05
CA ALA A 512 107.76 -64.36 18.92
C ALA A 512 107.64 -63.11 18.01
N GLY A 513 106.46 -62.50 17.86
CA GLY A 513 106.24 -61.20 17.21
C GLY A 513 105.65 -60.10 18.12
N PHE A 514 105.61 -60.34 19.43
CA PHE A 514 104.70 -59.64 20.38
C PHE A 514 104.82 -58.11 20.42
N ALA A 515 106.01 -57.53 20.18
CA ALA A 515 106.19 -56.07 20.20
C ALA A 515 105.69 -55.39 18.92
N GLN A 516 105.92 -56.00 17.75
CA GLN A 516 105.38 -55.53 16.47
C GLN A 516 103.88 -55.79 16.38
N GLU A 517 103.42 -56.90 16.97
CA GLU A 517 102.01 -57.23 17.13
C GLU A 517 101.30 -56.25 18.08
N LEU A 518 101.92 -55.83 19.19
CA LEU A 518 101.37 -54.80 20.09
C LEU A 518 101.25 -53.43 19.41
N GLU A 519 102.24 -53.03 18.59
CA GLU A 519 102.14 -51.76 17.84
C GLU A 519 101.12 -51.85 16.71
N ASN A 520 101.01 -53.01 16.04
CA ASN A 520 99.90 -53.29 15.12
C ASN A 520 98.54 -53.24 15.85
N GLN A 521 98.41 -53.81 17.04
CA GLN A 521 97.19 -53.75 17.85
C GLN A 521 96.85 -52.33 18.29
N ARG A 522 97.85 -51.49 18.61
CA ARG A 522 97.64 -50.07 18.90
C ARG A 522 97.20 -49.28 17.66
N ASN A 523 97.75 -49.59 16.49
CA ASN A 523 97.33 -48.97 15.23
C ASN A 523 95.93 -49.42 14.81
N ILE A 524 95.61 -50.71 14.96
CA ILE A 524 94.26 -51.26 14.77
C ILE A 524 93.29 -50.61 15.76
N SER A 525 93.67 -50.44 17.03
CA SER A 525 92.85 -49.78 18.04
C SER A 525 92.62 -48.30 17.73
N ARG A 526 93.65 -47.58 17.25
CA ARG A 526 93.50 -46.18 16.79
C ARG A 526 92.56 -46.08 15.60
N GLN A 527 92.76 -46.92 14.58
CA GLN A 527 91.91 -46.97 13.40
C GLN A 527 90.46 -47.38 13.75
N ALA A 528 90.29 -48.32 14.69
CA ALA A 528 88.97 -48.71 15.18
C ALA A 528 88.30 -47.57 15.94
N HIS A 529 89.05 -46.80 16.73
CA HIS A 529 88.53 -45.63 17.45
C HIS A 529 88.17 -44.48 16.50
N GLU A 530 88.97 -44.22 15.47
CA GLU A 530 88.65 -43.27 14.41
C GLU A 530 87.40 -43.66 13.62
N ARG A 531 87.25 -44.95 13.27
CA ARG A 531 86.03 -45.47 12.63
C ARG A 531 84.82 -45.38 13.56
N ALA A 532 84.99 -45.66 14.85
CA ALA A 532 83.93 -45.52 15.83
C ALA A 532 83.48 -44.06 15.96
N ASN A 533 84.43 -43.11 15.98
CA ASN A 533 84.13 -41.68 16.03
C ASN A 533 83.46 -41.17 14.74
N ASP A 534 83.88 -41.65 13.55
CA ASP A 534 83.21 -41.33 12.27
C ASP A 534 81.79 -41.89 12.23
N LEU A 535 81.59 -43.13 12.70
CA LEU A 535 80.26 -43.73 12.81
C LEU A 535 79.38 -43.01 13.83
N GLN A 536 79.94 -42.59 14.96
CA GLN A 536 79.22 -41.81 15.96
C GLN A 536 78.80 -40.45 15.41
N SER A 537 79.70 -39.75 14.70
CA SER A 537 79.38 -38.48 14.04
C SER A 537 78.27 -38.63 12.99
N LYS A 538 78.31 -39.70 12.18
CA LYS A 538 77.23 -40.03 11.23
C LYS A 538 75.92 -40.34 11.95
N LEU A 539 75.97 -41.07 13.07
CA LEU A 539 74.80 -41.37 13.87
C LEU A 539 74.19 -40.07 14.42
N ASP A 540 74.99 -39.20 15.02
CA ASP A 540 74.54 -37.91 15.57
C ASP A 540 73.94 -37.02 14.46
N ALA A 541 74.54 -36.99 13.26
CA ALA A 541 73.98 -36.28 12.11
C ALA A 541 72.61 -36.83 11.68
N THR A 542 72.44 -38.16 11.65
CA THR A 542 71.15 -38.78 11.33
C THR A 542 70.09 -38.54 12.40
N VAL A 543 70.49 -38.48 13.68
CA VAL A 543 69.58 -38.17 14.79
C VAL A 543 69.05 -36.74 14.64
N ILE A 544 69.93 -35.76 14.35
CA ILE A 544 69.52 -34.38 14.10
C ILE A 544 68.56 -34.29 12.91
N GLU A 545 68.83 -35.03 11.82
CA GLU A 545 67.93 -35.07 10.66
C GLU A 545 66.56 -35.69 10.99
N MET A 546 66.53 -36.73 11.83
CA MET A 546 65.28 -37.34 12.30
C MET A 546 64.50 -36.38 13.21
N GLU A 547 65.15 -35.66 14.11
CA GLU A 547 64.52 -34.67 14.98
C GLU A 547 63.92 -33.50 14.19
N ALA A 548 64.60 -33.06 13.12
CA ALA A 548 64.07 -32.07 12.19
C ALA A 548 62.79 -32.58 11.48
N LYS A 549 62.81 -33.82 10.97
CA LYS A 549 61.65 -34.46 10.34
C LYS A 549 60.48 -34.66 11.31
N ILE A 550 60.75 -34.99 12.58
CA ILE A 550 59.71 -35.09 13.62
C ILE A 550 59.05 -33.73 13.86
N SER A 551 59.86 -32.65 13.87
CA SER A 551 59.34 -31.28 14.02
C SER A 551 58.46 -30.87 12.84
N GLU A 552 58.89 -31.16 11.60
CA GLU A 552 58.07 -30.92 10.40
C GLU A 552 56.74 -31.70 10.43
N LEU A 553 56.77 -32.97 10.83
CA LEU A 553 55.56 -33.77 10.97
C LEU A 553 54.60 -33.20 12.04
N HIS A 554 55.14 -32.63 13.12
CA HIS A 554 54.33 -31.98 14.14
C HIS A 554 53.64 -30.72 13.59
N ASP A 555 54.34 -29.91 12.80
CA ASP A 555 53.76 -28.72 12.16
C ASP A 555 52.70 -29.08 11.11
N ILE A 556 52.93 -30.13 10.32
CA ILE A 556 51.93 -30.67 9.39
C ILE A 556 50.69 -31.16 10.15
N LYS A 557 50.88 -31.88 11.27
CA LYS A 557 49.76 -32.33 12.10
C LYS A 557 48.96 -31.16 12.67
N LYS A 558 49.63 -30.09 13.10
CA LYS A 558 48.99 -28.88 13.60
C LYS A 558 48.17 -28.19 12.52
N THR A 559 48.74 -27.98 11.34
CA THR A 559 48.03 -27.35 10.20
C THR A 559 46.85 -28.21 9.72
N LEU A 560 46.99 -29.54 9.71
CA LEU A 560 45.88 -30.45 9.41
C LEU A 560 44.75 -30.34 10.45
N SER A 561 45.07 -30.21 11.74
CA SER A 561 44.09 -30.01 12.79
C SER A 561 43.34 -28.68 12.65
N GLU A 562 44.03 -27.60 12.28
CA GLU A 562 43.43 -26.29 12.03
C GLU A 562 42.51 -26.32 10.81
N GLN A 563 42.93 -26.99 9.72
CA GLN A 563 42.10 -27.20 8.53
C GLN A 563 40.87 -28.05 8.85
N SER A 564 41.01 -29.13 9.64
CA SER A 564 39.88 -29.95 10.06
C SER A 564 38.86 -29.15 10.87
N ALA A 565 39.30 -28.24 11.75
CA ALA A 565 38.40 -27.36 12.49
C ALA A 565 37.69 -26.36 11.57
N ALA A 566 38.39 -25.81 10.56
CA ALA A 566 37.79 -24.92 9.57
C ALA A 566 36.72 -25.62 8.70
N VAL A 567 36.95 -26.88 8.32
CA VAL A 567 35.96 -27.69 7.59
C VAL A 567 34.70 -27.90 8.43
N LEU A 568 34.83 -28.24 9.71
CA LEU A 568 33.68 -28.40 10.62
C LEU A 568 32.86 -27.11 10.78
N ASP A 569 33.52 -25.95 10.83
CA ASP A 569 32.83 -24.65 10.88
C ASP A 569 32.06 -24.36 9.58
N LEU A 570 32.65 -24.70 8.42
CA LEU A 570 31.98 -24.58 7.13
C LEU A 570 30.79 -25.54 7.01
N GLU A 571 30.92 -26.78 7.46
CA GLU A 571 29.81 -27.75 7.50
C GLU A 571 28.66 -27.23 8.35
N LYS A 572 28.96 -26.66 9.53
CA LYS A 572 27.95 -26.03 10.38
C LYS A 572 27.24 -24.88 9.67
N LYS A 573 27.98 -23.98 9.01
CA LYS A 573 27.40 -22.89 8.22
C LYS A 573 26.52 -23.40 7.08
N CYS A 574 26.91 -24.49 6.41
CA CYS A 574 26.08 -25.12 5.38
C CYS A 574 24.75 -25.65 5.96
N VAL A 575 24.78 -26.29 7.13
CA VAL A 575 23.56 -26.75 7.81
C VAL A 575 22.65 -25.58 8.17
N ASP A 576 23.21 -24.47 8.70
CA ASP A 576 22.44 -23.28 9.02
C ASP A 576 21.79 -22.65 7.78
N TYR A 577 22.51 -22.60 6.65
CA TYR A 577 21.95 -22.12 5.38
C TYR A 577 20.85 -23.05 4.83
N VAL A 578 21.02 -24.37 4.95
CA VAL A 578 19.97 -25.33 4.55
C VAL A 578 18.70 -25.12 5.40
N ALA A 579 18.86 -24.92 6.71
CA ALA A 579 17.74 -24.60 7.60
C ALA A 579 17.05 -23.28 7.21
N GLN A 580 17.83 -22.24 6.90
CA GLN A 580 17.29 -20.95 6.43
C GLN A 580 16.52 -21.09 5.11
N ILE A 581 17.05 -21.85 4.15
CA ILE A 581 16.37 -22.14 2.89
C ILE A 581 15.05 -22.88 3.14
N ALA A 582 15.03 -23.83 4.08
CA ALA A 582 13.80 -24.54 4.45
C ALA A 582 12.73 -23.59 5.02
N CYS A 583 13.11 -22.68 5.93
CA CYS A 583 12.20 -21.66 6.45
C CYS A 583 11.64 -20.76 5.34
N LEU A 584 12.50 -20.27 4.43
CA LEU A 584 12.08 -19.42 3.31
C LEU A 584 11.12 -20.14 2.35
N ARG A 585 11.29 -21.46 2.14
CA ARG A 585 10.35 -22.27 1.34
C ARG A 585 8.96 -22.33 2.00
N VAL A 586 8.91 -22.55 3.31
CA VAL A 586 7.63 -22.57 4.05
C VAL A 586 6.93 -21.20 3.98
N GLU A 587 7.67 -20.10 4.10
CA GLU A 587 7.12 -18.75 3.97
C GLU A 587 6.59 -18.47 2.55
N LYS A 588 7.32 -18.92 1.52
CA LYS A 588 6.88 -18.84 0.13
C LYS A 588 5.57 -19.61 -0.07
N ASP A 589 5.48 -20.85 0.40
CA ASP A 589 4.30 -21.68 0.22
C ASP A 589 3.08 -21.09 0.96
N ALA A 590 3.29 -20.54 2.15
CA ALA A 590 2.25 -19.81 2.89
C ALA A 590 1.80 -18.53 2.14
N ALA A 591 2.72 -17.81 1.49
CA ALA A 591 2.38 -16.65 0.68
C ALA A 591 1.58 -17.04 -0.58
N VAL A 592 1.95 -18.14 -1.24
CA VAL A 592 1.20 -18.69 -2.37
C VAL A 592 -0.21 -19.10 -1.94
N ALA A 593 -0.36 -19.79 -0.81
CA ALA A 593 -1.68 -20.16 -0.28
C ALA A 593 -2.57 -18.92 -0.06
N ARG A 594 -2.05 -17.88 0.60
CA ARG A 594 -2.77 -16.60 0.78
C ARG A 594 -3.17 -15.94 -0.54
N ALA A 595 -2.27 -15.96 -1.54
CA ALA A 595 -2.57 -15.40 -2.86
C ALA A 595 -3.71 -16.16 -3.56
N THR A 596 -3.73 -17.50 -3.44
CA THR A 596 -4.82 -18.31 -4.01
C THR A 596 -6.17 -18.10 -3.31
N GLU A 597 -6.17 -17.89 -1.99
CA GLU A 597 -7.39 -17.54 -1.26
C GLU A 597 -7.93 -16.16 -1.66
N LEU A 598 -7.03 -15.19 -1.82
CA LEU A 598 -7.38 -13.85 -2.29
C LEU A 598 -7.97 -13.88 -3.71
N ASP A 599 -7.39 -14.66 -4.62
CA ASP A 599 -7.91 -14.83 -5.99
C ASP A 599 -9.31 -15.45 -5.99
N LYS A 600 -9.55 -16.48 -5.16
CA LYS A 600 -10.90 -17.06 -4.99
C LYS A 600 -11.89 -16.04 -4.45
N PHE A 601 -11.50 -15.25 -3.44
CA PHE A 601 -12.33 -14.20 -2.87
C PHE A 601 -12.68 -13.15 -3.93
N LEU A 602 -11.69 -12.65 -4.68
CA LEU A 602 -11.90 -11.67 -5.74
C LEU A 602 -12.81 -12.21 -6.85
N LYS A 603 -12.61 -13.45 -7.30
CA LYS A 603 -13.51 -14.10 -8.28
C LYS A 603 -14.95 -14.16 -7.78
N SER A 604 -15.17 -14.50 -6.51
CA SER A 604 -16.51 -14.53 -5.91
C SER A 604 -17.15 -13.14 -5.84
N GLN A 605 -16.35 -12.11 -5.52
CA GLN A 605 -16.80 -10.73 -5.45
C GLN A 605 -17.15 -10.19 -6.85
N THR A 606 -16.32 -10.48 -7.86
CA THR A 606 -16.60 -10.16 -9.27
C THR A 606 -17.88 -10.83 -9.75
N ALA A 607 -18.09 -12.12 -9.43
CA ALA A 607 -19.32 -12.82 -9.78
C ALA A 607 -20.57 -12.15 -9.16
N ARG A 608 -20.49 -11.75 -7.89
CA ARG A 608 -21.58 -11.03 -7.19
C ARG A 608 -21.88 -9.68 -7.84
N VAL A 609 -20.84 -8.90 -8.17
CA VAL A 609 -21.00 -7.60 -8.85
C VAL A 609 -21.61 -7.77 -10.24
N ASN A 610 -21.17 -8.78 -11.00
CA ASN A 610 -21.76 -9.09 -12.31
C ASN A 610 -23.24 -9.45 -12.20
N GLN A 611 -23.63 -10.22 -11.18
CA GLN A 611 -25.04 -10.55 -10.93
C GLN A 611 -25.85 -9.30 -10.58
N GLU A 612 -25.32 -8.38 -9.78
CA GLU A 612 -25.99 -7.12 -9.44
C GLU A 612 -26.15 -6.21 -10.67
N ILE A 613 -25.13 -6.15 -11.54
CA ILE A 613 -25.20 -5.41 -12.81
C ILE A 613 -26.32 -5.98 -13.69
N GLU A 614 -26.42 -7.30 -13.85
CA GLU A 614 -27.50 -7.91 -14.64
C GLU A 614 -28.88 -7.64 -14.04
N CYS A 615 -29.02 -7.67 -12.70
CA CYS A 615 -30.26 -7.29 -12.03
C CYS A 615 -30.65 -5.82 -12.30
N ARG A 616 -29.69 -4.89 -12.20
CA ARG A 616 -29.93 -3.47 -12.50
C ARG A 616 -30.25 -3.22 -13.97
N LYS A 617 -29.60 -3.94 -14.90
CA LYS A 617 -29.94 -3.89 -16.33
C LYS A 617 -31.38 -4.34 -16.58
N GLN A 618 -31.83 -5.39 -15.89
CA GLN A 618 -33.21 -5.85 -15.99
C GLN A 618 -34.19 -4.80 -15.49
N GLN A 619 -33.93 -4.20 -14.32
CA GLN A 619 -34.75 -3.10 -13.80
C GLN A 619 -34.78 -1.88 -14.73
N ALA A 620 -33.66 -1.54 -15.36
CA ALA A 620 -33.61 -0.46 -16.34
C ALA A 620 -34.50 -0.75 -17.56
N ARG A 621 -34.48 -1.98 -18.10
CA ARG A 621 -35.37 -2.40 -19.20
C ARG A 621 -36.85 -2.29 -18.82
N GLU A 622 -37.22 -2.71 -17.61
CA GLU A 622 -38.60 -2.61 -17.12
C GLU A 622 -39.06 -1.15 -16.94
N LEU A 623 -38.15 -0.25 -16.54
CA LEU A 623 -38.45 1.17 -16.42
C LEU A 623 -38.54 1.85 -17.79
N GLU A 624 -37.69 1.48 -18.75
CA GLU A 624 -37.78 1.94 -20.15
C GLU A 624 -39.11 1.55 -20.77
N GLU A 625 -39.55 0.30 -20.57
CA GLU A 625 -40.85 -0.20 -21.03
C GLU A 625 -42.01 0.60 -20.40
N LYS A 626 -42.04 0.75 -19.08
CA LYS A 626 -43.05 1.57 -18.37
C LYS A 626 -43.05 3.03 -18.81
N CYS A 627 -41.87 3.58 -19.14
CA CYS A 627 -41.76 4.96 -19.64
C CYS A 627 -42.37 5.06 -21.04
N ALA A 628 -42.05 4.11 -21.93
CA ALA A 628 -42.62 4.04 -23.27
C ALA A 628 -44.16 3.92 -23.23
N GLU A 629 -44.70 3.08 -22.34
CA GLU A 629 -46.15 2.96 -22.11
C GLU A 629 -46.78 4.29 -21.66
N LYS A 630 -46.15 4.99 -20.70
CA LYS A 630 -46.66 6.29 -20.21
C LYS A 630 -46.59 7.38 -21.28
N VAL A 631 -45.53 7.39 -22.09
CA VAL A 631 -45.38 8.34 -23.20
C VAL A 631 -46.46 8.08 -24.26
N ALA A 632 -46.69 6.82 -24.64
CA ALA A 632 -47.76 6.45 -25.54
C ALA A 632 -49.14 6.89 -25.01
N ALA A 633 -49.43 6.62 -23.73
CA ALA A 633 -50.66 7.06 -23.07
C ALA A 633 -50.81 8.59 -23.05
N SER A 634 -49.72 9.34 -22.83
CA SER A 634 -49.73 10.81 -22.88
C SER A 634 -50.00 11.34 -24.28
N ILE A 635 -49.44 10.72 -25.33
CA ILE A 635 -49.70 11.08 -26.72
C ILE A 635 -51.18 10.86 -27.05
N ASP A 636 -51.75 9.74 -26.61
CA ASP A 636 -53.18 9.44 -26.82
C ASP A 636 -54.09 10.45 -26.11
N ILE A 637 -53.74 10.85 -24.88
CA ILE A 637 -54.48 11.90 -24.15
C ILE A 637 -54.37 13.24 -24.87
N GLN A 638 -53.16 13.63 -25.29
CA GLN A 638 -52.94 14.89 -26.01
C GLN A 638 -53.74 14.93 -27.31
N LYS A 639 -53.79 13.82 -28.06
CA LYS A 639 -54.62 13.70 -29.26
C LYS A 639 -56.11 13.89 -28.94
N LYS A 640 -56.63 13.24 -27.89
CA LYS A 640 -58.01 13.43 -27.44
C LYS A 640 -58.31 14.88 -27.05
N CYS A 641 -57.38 15.58 -26.40
CA CYS A 641 -57.53 16.99 -26.09
C CYS A 641 -57.59 17.84 -27.36
N SER A 642 -56.70 17.63 -28.33
CA SER A 642 -56.72 18.34 -29.61
C SER A 642 -58.00 18.07 -30.42
N ASP A 643 -58.50 16.82 -30.42
CA ASP A 643 -59.77 16.47 -31.06
C ASP A 643 -60.95 17.20 -30.38
N ASN A 644 -60.95 17.30 -29.05
CA ASN A 644 -61.97 18.04 -28.29
C ASN A 644 -61.89 19.56 -28.51
N GLU A 645 -60.69 20.12 -28.60
CA GLU A 645 -60.47 21.54 -28.93
C GLU A 645 -61.00 21.85 -30.33
N ALA A 646 -60.68 21.02 -31.32
CA ALA A 646 -61.20 21.15 -32.69
C ALA A 646 -62.72 21.03 -32.74
N TYR A 647 -63.31 20.11 -31.97
CA TYR A 647 -64.75 19.97 -31.83
C TYR A 647 -65.40 21.22 -31.21
N THR A 648 -64.81 21.76 -30.14
CA THR A 648 -65.28 22.98 -29.46
C THR A 648 -65.22 24.19 -30.39
N ALA A 649 -64.10 24.39 -31.09
CA ALA A 649 -63.94 25.46 -32.07
C ALA A 649 -64.99 25.37 -33.21
N ASN A 650 -65.33 24.16 -33.65
CA ASN A 650 -66.38 23.95 -34.65
C ASN A 650 -67.77 24.30 -34.08
N LEU A 651 -68.07 23.95 -32.83
CA LEU A 651 -69.31 24.36 -32.17
C LEU A 651 -69.40 25.88 -32.01
N GLU A 652 -68.33 26.54 -31.56
CA GLU A 652 -68.25 28.00 -31.45
C GLU A 652 -68.50 28.68 -32.79
N LYS A 653 -67.88 28.17 -33.87
CA LYS A 653 -68.11 28.66 -35.23
C LYS A 653 -69.58 28.54 -35.65
N LYS A 654 -70.22 27.38 -35.40
CA LYS A 654 -71.65 27.18 -35.70
C LYS A 654 -72.55 28.11 -34.89
N LEU A 655 -72.22 28.36 -33.61
CA LEU A 655 -72.96 29.30 -32.77
C LEU A 655 -72.83 30.74 -33.29
N GLU A 656 -71.65 31.14 -33.74
CA GLU A 656 -71.43 32.48 -34.32
C GLU A 656 -72.16 32.64 -35.66
N GLU A 657 -72.16 31.61 -36.51
CA GLU A 657 -72.96 31.57 -37.74
C GLU A 657 -74.46 31.73 -37.44
N LEU A 658 -74.98 30.97 -36.46
CA LEU A 658 -76.38 31.09 -36.03
C LEU A 658 -76.68 32.49 -35.48
N ARG A 659 -75.79 33.05 -34.65
CA ARG A 659 -75.92 34.42 -34.14
C ARG A 659 -75.99 35.43 -35.27
N GLY A 660 -75.10 35.36 -36.25
CA GLY A 660 -75.11 36.23 -37.43
C GLY A 660 -76.39 36.11 -38.26
N THR A 661 -76.90 34.87 -38.46
CA THR A 661 -78.21 34.69 -39.13
C THR A 661 -79.35 35.33 -38.34
N MET A 662 -79.33 35.22 -37.01
CA MET A 662 -80.36 35.78 -36.14
C MET A 662 -80.31 37.31 -36.12
N GLU A 663 -79.12 37.90 -36.05
CA GLU A 663 -78.91 39.36 -36.16
C GLU A 663 -79.40 39.89 -37.52
N SER A 664 -79.12 39.18 -38.62
CA SER A 664 -79.64 39.51 -39.96
C SER A 664 -81.17 39.48 -40.02
N VAL A 665 -81.80 38.44 -39.47
CA VAL A 665 -83.26 38.32 -39.40
C VAL A 665 -83.86 39.45 -38.57
N LEU A 666 -83.31 39.73 -37.39
CA LEU A 666 -83.76 40.82 -36.52
C LEU A 666 -83.63 42.19 -37.21
N GLN A 667 -82.55 42.42 -37.93
CA GLN A 667 -82.37 43.64 -38.71
C GLN A 667 -83.38 43.75 -39.86
N GLY A 668 -83.66 42.64 -40.55
CA GLY A 668 -84.72 42.55 -41.56
C GLY A 668 -86.11 42.87 -41.00
N VAL A 669 -86.44 42.32 -39.82
CA VAL A 669 -87.70 42.61 -39.10
C VAL A 669 -87.76 44.08 -38.68
N SER A 670 -86.66 44.64 -38.16
CA SER A 670 -86.57 46.05 -37.78
C SER A 670 -86.78 46.99 -38.97
N ILE A 671 -86.14 46.71 -40.11
CA ILE A 671 -86.35 47.46 -41.36
C ILE A 671 -87.80 47.34 -41.83
N HIS A 672 -88.38 46.14 -41.78
CA HIS A 672 -89.76 45.91 -42.18
C HIS A 672 -90.75 46.65 -41.28
N GLN A 673 -90.55 46.60 -39.95
CA GLN A 673 -91.34 47.36 -38.98
C GLN A 673 -91.19 48.87 -39.19
N GLY A 674 -89.98 49.37 -39.43
CA GLY A 674 -89.74 50.78 -39.76
C GLY A 674 -90.39 51.20 -41.07
N ARG A 675 -90.40 50.33 -42.10
CA ARG A 675 -91.15 50.57 -43.35
C ARG A 675 -92.66 50.53 -43.14
N LYS A 676 -93.16 49.61 -42.30
CA LYS A 676 -94.59 49.49 -41.98
C LYS A 676 -95.08 50.72 -41.23
N ARG A 677 -94.35 51.18 -40.19
CA ARG A 677 -94.65 52.44 -39.47
C ARG A 677 -94.74 53.63 -40.41
N ARG A 678 -93.76 53.82 -41.31
CA ARG A 678 -93.81 54.90 -42.32
C ARG A 678 -95.02 54.84 -43.26
N ARG A 679 -95.62 53.65 -43.48
CA ARG A 679 -96.85 53.49 -44.30
C ARG A 679 -98.13 53.73 -43.51
N THR A 680 -98.15 53.41 -42.22
CA THR A 680 -99.36 53.52 -41.39
C THR A 680 -99.46 54.84 -40.63
N GLU A 681 -98.33 55.50 -40.35
CA GLU A 681 -98.27 56.70 -39.50
C GLU A 681 -97.86 57.97 -40.28
N GLY A 682 -97.46 57.85 -41.56
CA GLY A 682 -96.94 58.97 -42.36
C GLY A 682 -95.49 59.32 -42.01
N PRO A 683 -94.79 60.13 -42.83
CA PRO A 683 -93.43 60.56 -42.51
C PRO A 683 -93.44 61.51 -41.32
N ASP A 684 -92.70 61.15 -40.26
CA ASP A 684 -92.38 62.07 -39.16
C ASP A 684 -91.59 63.25 -39.74
N PHE A 685 -92.29 64.36 -39.98
CA PHE A 685 -91.67 65.65 -40.20
C PHE A 685 -91.14 66.17 -38.86
N GLN A 686 -89.92 66.72 -38.95
CA GLN A 686 -89.07 67.22 -37.88
C GLN A 686 -89.77 68.11 -36.84
N LEU A 687 -89.24 68.05 -35.62
CA LEU A 687 -88.94 69.26 -34.84
C LEU A 687 -87.42 69.44 -34.80
#